data_AF-A0A9P3MRY9-F1
#
_entry.id   AF-A0A9P3MRY9-F1
#
_cell.length_a   1.000
_cell.length_b   1.000
_cell.length_c   1.000
_cell.angle_alpha   90.00
_cell.angle_beta   90.00
_cell.angle_gamma   90.00
#
_symmetry.space_group_name_H-M   'P 1'
#
loop_
_entity.id
_entity.type
_entity.pdbx_description
1 polymer ?
#
loop_
_entity_poly.entity_id
_entity_poly.type
_entity_poly.pdbx_seq_one_letter_code
_entity_poly.pdbx_strand_id
1 'polypeptide(L)'
;MSSQRTPLPPFPSNPDGISNPNFFPVSSESGSATSSSDSTALYIATALGGRVPRRARLCADNPQVAAYAQMLESQQTQIASEVGVASTNVAYSYKYSTNGFAAVLTADQLRRVKRHPAVASVRASARKQLFTTDSPAFLGMNSAGSLWPANGGQAKAGEGMVIGIVDTGIWPEHPSFSDAGFSSSRPAGWSGKCETTKEFKCNNKLIGARAFYQGFKSANGMNLAGDWLSPRDANGHGTWCAGAAAGNRGVPMAGGKASGMAPAARLAMYKVFWMNKDGDTFADESDIIAAVNQAVADGVDVISLSLGGVNPMDTYFDDIAFLNANLAGVFVAFAAGNDGPPQGFRTLDNYAPFYLTVGASSIARGGLTLASSPKSSRAAAANETSVSALPSAGDSAPAVTDFSSTGPLVFPDIGTGNGLATDSILKPDIIGPGLDLFAAWPGKRVGDKGTDAQLSGTSMATPHLAGIAALIMQKYPSWSPAQVMSAIMTTATTKGVGGAAITAAFGKTATPWDMGAGHVFPPKVLDPGLTYDARKSAYLNFLAGLDMERTQQEYPNENLKSVPPRELNRPTISITSLKGTLTVTRTVTNVADSASTYSAKIQKPNGVEVTVKPSSFTVSPGKKVTFVVTFKVTKTSKSFQFGSLTWVDDKGHSVRSAIAVKPVQK
;
A
#
# COMPACT_ATOMS: atom_id res chain seq x y z
N MET A 1 59.72 18.90 40.11
CA MET A 1 59.84 19.48 38.76
C MET A 1 58.49 19.40 38.08
N SER A 2 57.87 20.55 37.95
CA SER A 2 56.56 20.81 37.33
C SER A 2 56.75 20.97 35.82
N SER A 3 55.90 20.34 35.01
CA SER A 3 55.57 20.87 33.69
C SER A 3 54.10 20.61 33.37
N GLN A 4 53.40 21.72 33.14
CA GLN A 4 51.96 21.93 33.20
C GLN A 4 51.18 21.18 32.12
N ARG A 5 50.01 20.63 32.52
CA ARG A 5 48.90 20.39 31.58
C ARG A 5 48.21 21.72 31.33
N THR A 6 48.19 22.18 30.08
CA THR A 6 47.33 23.28 29.63
C THR A 6 45.88 22.78 29.53
N PRO A 7 44.93 23.39 30.27
CA PRO A 7 43.51 23.15 30.04
C PRO A 7 43.08 23.86 28.74
N LEU A 8 42.21 23.21 27.96
CA LEU A 8 41.46 23.89 26.91
C LEU A 8 40.57 24.98 27.54
N PRO A 9 40.36 26.12 26.87
CA PRO A 9 39.56 27.22 27.41
C PRO A 9 38.09 26.81 27.57
N PRO A 10 37.36 27.38 28.56
CA PRO A 10 35.93 27.15 28.70
C PRO A 10 35.17 27.72 27.50
N PHE A 11 34.14 27.01 27.05
CA PHE A 11 33.19 27.52 26.06
C PHE A 11 32.54 28.81 26.57
N PRO A 12 32.34 29.83 25.71
CA PRO A 12 31.55 31.00 26.10
C PRO A 12 30.13 30.55 26.45
N SER A 13 29.69 31.02 27.62
CA SER A 13 28.34 30.86 28.12
C SER A 13 27.32 31.42 27.12
N ASN A 14 26.28 30.62 26.91
CA ASN A 14 25.02 30.93 26.24
C ASN A 14 24.41 32.27 26.74
N PRO A 15 24.27 33.32 25.91
CA PRO A 15 23.20 34.27 26.09
C PRO A 15 21.95 33.65 25.48
N ASP A 16 20.87 33.62 26.26
CA ASP A 16 19.55 33.06 25.94
C ASP A 16 19.37 31.59 26.33
N GLY A 17 19.06 31.42 27.61
CA GLY A 17 18.51 30.18 28.15
C GLY A 17 17.20 29.82 27.45
N ILE A 18 17.23 28.72 26.69
CA ILE A 18 16.04 27.97 26.29
C ILE A 18 16.36 26.49 26.47
N SER A 19 15.77 25.89 27.49
CA SER A 19 15.67 24.46 27.70
C SER A 19 14.60 23.86 26.78
N ASN A 20 14.92 22.77 26.08
CA ASN A 20 14.02 21.60 26.08
C ASN A 20 14.76 20.31 25.63
N PRO A 21 14.48 19.17 26.29
CA PRO A 21 15.05 17.87 26.00
C PRO A 21 14.19 17.13 24.96
N ASN A 22 14.80 16.24 24.17
CA ASN A 22 14.21 14.98 23.67
C ASN A 22 15.15 14.35 22.63
N PHE A 23 16.11 13.58 23.10
CA PHE A 23 16.66 12.45 22.34
C PHE A 23 16.44 11.22 23.21
N PHE A 24 15.56 10.32 22.75
CA PHE A 24 15.39 9.00 23.36
C PHE A 24 16.55 8.08 22.92
N PRO A 25 17.14 7.29 23.84
CA PRO A 25 18.18 6.33 23.50
C PRO A 25 17.57 5.12 22.76
N VAL A 26 18.11 4.78 21.59
CA VAL A 26 17.78 3.53 20.90
C VAL A 26 18.67 2.42 21.46
N SER A 27 18.04 1.40 22.04
CA SER A 27 18.68 0.19 22.57
C SER A 27 19.36 -0.62 21.47
N SER A 28 20.57 -1.12 21.77
CA SER A 28 21.36 -2.01 20.91
C SER A 28 20.69 -3.37 20.72
N GLU A 29 20.36 -3.74 19.47
CA GLU A 29 20.07 -5.14 19.11
C GLU A 29 21.37 -5.91 18.88
N SER A 30 21.57 -6.95 19.68
CA SER A 30 22.64 -7.94 19.53
C SER A 30 22.23 -9.02 18.53
N GLY A 31 22.63 -8.87 17.26
CA GLY A 31 22.63 -9.97 16.29
C GLY A 31 23.94 -10.76 16.40
N SER A 32 23.86 -12.04 16.75
CA SER A 32 25.00 -12.96 16.83
C SER A 32 25.53 -13.28 15.43
N ALA A 33 26.78 -12.89 15.14
CA ALA A 33 27.51 -13.39 13.99
C ALA A 33 28.42 -14.53 14.44
N THR A 34 28.13 -15.73 13.96
CA THR A 34 29.00 -16.89 14.05
C THR A 34 30.32 -16.60 13.33
N SER A 35 31.41 -17.01 13.96
CA SER A 35 32.80 -16.79 13.56
C SER A 35 33.16 -17.45 12.22
N SER A 36 33.64 -16.65 11.26
CA SER A 36 34.67 -17.08 10.32
C SER A 36 35.64 -15.93 10.07
N SER A 37 36.91 -16.18 10.36
CA SER A 37 38.05 -15.28 10.26
C SER A 37 38.31 -14.80 8.82
N ASP A 38 38.76 -13.55 8.71
CA ASP A 38 39.30 -12.86 7.53
C ASP A 38 38.38 -12.49 6.35
N SER A 39 37.19 -11.96 6.64
CA SER A 39 36.43 -11.18 5.63
C SER A 39 36.42 -9.68 5.97
N THR A 40 36.85 -8.85 5.01
CA THR A 40 36.65 -7.39 5.03
C THR A 40 35.37 -7.06 4.27
N ALA A 41 34.56 -6.13 4.77
CA ALA A 41 33.31 -5.69 4.11
C ALA A 41 33.13 -4.18 4.20
N LEU A 42 32.37 -3.60 3.26
CA LEU A 42 32.11 -2.15 3.21
C LEU A 42 30.97 -1.78 4.15
N TYR A 43 31.23 -0.86 5.08
CA TYR A 43 30.25 -0.35 6.05
C TYR A 43 30.13 1.17 5.96
N ILE A 44 28.97 1.69 6.32
CA ILE A 44 28.67 3.12 6.48
C ILE A 44 28.52 3.41 7.97
N ALA A 45 29.31 4.34 8.49
CA ALA A 45 29.21 4.85 9.86
C ALA A 45 28.71 6.29 9.85
N THR A 46 27.68 6.60 10.64
CA THR A 46 27.09 7.95 10.78
C THR A 46 27.54 8.56 12.11
N ALA A 47 27.99 9.81 12.11
CA ALA A 47 28.49 10.52 13.29
C ALA A 47 27.44 11.46 13.91
N LEU A 48 27.62 11.82 15.20
CA LEU A 48 26.71 12.72 15.93
C LEU A 48 26.93 14.21 15.58
N GLY A 49 25.90 14.88 15.06
CA GLY A 49 25.75 16.35 15.09
C GLY A 49 25.88 17.12 13.76
N GLY A 50 25.08 18.20 13.66
CA GLY A 50 25.13 19.33 12.72
C GLY A 50 23.81 20.12 12.67
N ARG A 51 23.79 21.41 13.06
CA ARG A 51 22.60 22.30 12.94
C ARG A 51 22.61 22.98 11.57
N VAL A 52 21.50 22.90 10.82
CA VAL A 52 21.31 23.62 9.54
C VAL A 52 20.49 24.90 9.81
N PRO A 53 20.99 26.10 9.44
CA PRO A 53 20.19 27.33 9.52
C PRO A 53 19.01 27.31 8.53
N ARG A 54 17.87 27.89 8.93
CA ARG A 54 16.69 28.00 8.05
C ARG A 54 16.91 29.08 6.96
N ARG A 55 16.56 28.72 5.72
CA ARG A 55 16.32 29.56 4.52
C ARG A 55 17.54 30.09 3.72
N ALA A 56 18.43 29.20 3.29
CA ALA A 56 19.22 29.40 2.06
C ALA A 56 19.52 28.05 1.39
N ARG A 57 19.56 27.99 0.04
CA ARG A 57 20.09 26.81 -0.67
C ARG A 57 21.57 26.65 -0.28
N LEU A 58 21.98 25.44 0.10
CA LEU A 58 23.37 25.12 0.45
C LEU A 58 24.28 25.39 -0.77
N CYS A 59 25.24 26.31 -0.62
CA CYS A 59 26.28 26.55 -1.62
C CYS A 59 27.61 25.99 -1.09
N ALA A 60 28.11 24.90 -1.70
CA ALA A 60 29.31 24.22 -1.23
C ALA A 60 30.57 25.11 -1.31
N ASP A 61 30.57 26.07 -2.22
CA ASP A 61 31.69 27.00 -2.45
C ASP A 61 31.69 28.19 -1.48
N ASN A 62 30.67 28.32 -0.63
CA ASN A 62 30.68 29.34 0.43
C ASN A 62 31.81 29.02 1.44
N PRO A 63 32.73 29.96 1.74
CA PRO A 63 33.87 29.71 2.62
C PRO A 63 33.50 29.14 4.00
N GLN A 64 32.34 29.52 4.55
CA GLN A 64 31.87 29.01 5.84
C GLN A 64 31.36 27.56 5.73
N VAL A 65 30.70 27.21 4.62
CA VAL A 65 30.24 25.85 4.33
C VAL A 65 31.43 24.93 4.03
N ALA A 66 32.41 25.42 3.28
CA ALA A 66 33.65 24.71 2.99
C ALA A 66 34.46 24.44 4.27
N ALA A 67 34.62 25.45 5.14
CA ALA A 67 35.32 25.30 6.42
C ALA A 67 34.62 24.29 7.34
N TYR A 68 33.29 24.32 7.39
CA TYR A 68 32.50 23.35 8.17
C TYR A 68 32.61 21.92 7.62
N ALA A 69 32.54 21.74 6.30
CA ALA A 69 32.72 20.45 5.65
C ALA A 69 34.12 19.87 5.90
N GLN A 70 35.16 20.72 5.88
CA GLN A 70 36.53 20.32 6.18
C GLN A 70 36.72 19.92 7.65
N MET A 71 36.03 20.61 8.57
CA MET A 71 35.99 20.24 9.99
C MET A 71 35.37 18.84 10.17
N LEU A 72 34.24 18.56 9.51
CA LEU A 72 33.59 17.24 9.56
C LEU A 72 34.49 16.13 8.99
N GLU A 73 35.15 16.39 7.86
CA GLU A 73 36.10 15.44 7.25
C GLU A 73 37.28 15.12 8.16
N SER A 74 37.82 16.13 8.83
CA SER A 74 38.91 15.97 9.80
C SER A 74 38.47 15.10 10.98
N GLN A 75 37.27 15.34 11.52
CA GLN A 75 36.70 14.52 12.59
C GLN A 75 36.46 13.07 12.16
N GLN A 76 35.91 12.86 10.96
CA GLN A 76 35.68 11.52 10.42
C GLN A 76 36.99 10.74 10.22
N THR A 77 38.03 11.42 9.72
CA THR A 77 39.37 10.84 9.56
C THR A 77 39.99 10.46 10.90
N GLN A 78 39.82 11.32 11.92
CA GLN A 78 40.26 11.03 13.27
C GLN A 78 39.56 9.78 13.84
N ILE A 79 38.23 9.71 13.72
CA ILE A 79 37.45 8.54 14.18
C ILE A 79 37.89 7.25 13.47
N ALA A 80 38.09 7.31 12.14
CA ALA A 80 38.58 6.18 11.36
C ALA A 80 39.99 5.73 11.80
N SER A 81 40.88 6.68 12.11
CA SER A 81 42.20 6.38 12.65
C SER A 81 42.15 5.76 14.05
N GLU A 82 41.32 6.28 14.96
CA GLU A 82 41.18 5.82 16.34
C GLU A 82 40.70 4.36 16.43
N VAL A 83 39.90 3.92 15.45
CA VAL A 83 39.41 2.53 15.36
C VAL A 83 40.30 1.63 14.49
N GLY A 84 41.43 2.16 14.01
CA GLY A 84 42.48 1.44 13.29
C GLY A 84 42.16 1.19 11.82
N VAL A 85 41.38 2.05 11.18
CA VAL A 85 41.06 1.99 9.74
C VAL A 85 42.03 2.89 8.98
N ALA A 86 42.81 2.30 8.07
CA ALA A 86 43.69 3.08 7.20
C ALA A 86 42.89 4.02 6.29
N SER A 87 43.43 5.20 6.00
CA SER A 87 42.77 6.18 5.11
C SER A 87 42.46 5.61 3.73
N THR A 88 43.30 4.70 3.23
CA THR A 88 43.09 3.97 1.96
C THR A 88 41.87 3.05 1.96
N ASN A 89 41.38 2.66 3.14
CA ASN A 89 40.18 1.82 3.29
C ASN A 89 38.92 2.66 3.52
N VAL A 90 39.03 3.98 3.64
CA VAL A 90 37.88 4.89 3.64
C VAL A 90 37.49 5.17 2.19
N ALA A 91 36.36 4.60 1.75
CA ALA A 91 35.84 4.75 0.40
C ALA A 91 35.26 6.15 0.16
N TYR A 92 34.53 6.70 1.13
CA TYR A 92 33.88 8.01 1.00
C TYR A 92 33.72 8.71 2.35
N SER A 93 33.80 10.05 2.33
CA SER A 93 33.43 10.95 3.43
C SER A 93 32.17 11.71 3.03
N TYR A 94 31.18 11.74 3.92
CA TYR A 94 29.90 12.42 3.73
C TYR A 94 29.84 13.66 4.61
N LYS A 95 29.62 14.83 3.99
CA LYS A 95 29.82 16.14 4.64
C LYS A 95 28.63 17.09 4.53
N TYR A 96 27.71 16.82 3.60
CA TYR A 96 26.68 17.79 3.21
C TYR A 96 25.25 17.27 3.44
N SER A 97 24.97 16.04 3.01
CA SER A 97 23.64 15.40 3.17
C SER A 97 23.55 14.50 4.40
N THR A 98 24.69 14.00 4.86
CA THR A 98 24.83 13.20 6.08
C THR A 98 26.25 13.35 6.58
N ASN A 99 26.45 13.22 7.90
CA ASN A 99 27.77 13.25 8.54
C ASN A 99 28.22 11.82 8.81
N GLY A 100 29.28 11.37 8.13
CA GLY A 100 29.77 10.00 8.30
C GLY A 100 30.77 9.59 7.22
N PHE A 101 31.21 8.34 7.26
CA PHE A 101 32.12 7.80 6.25
C PHE A 101 31.72 6.37 5.86
N ALA A 102 32.10 5.97 4.65
CA ALA A 102 32.06 4.58 4.20
C ALA A 102 33.47 4.01 4.19
N ALA A 103 33.68 2.84 4.79
CA ALA A 103 34.99 2.20 4.84
C ALA A 103 34.91 0.68 4.78
N VAL A 104 35.95 0.07 4.23
CA VAL A 104 36.14 -1.38 4.26
C VAL A 104 36.73 -1.76 5.62
N LEU A 105 35.98 -2.51 6.42
CA LEU A 105 36.33 -2.85 7.80
C LEU A 105 36.53 -4.35 7.97
N THR A 106 37.52 -4.73 8.78
CA THR A 106 37.61 -6.07 9.39
C THR A 106 36.57 -6.22 10.51
N ALA A 107 36.31 -7.45 10.95
CA ALA A 107 35.40 -7.72 12.07
C ALA A 107 35.81 -6.99 13.38
N ASP A 108 37.11 -6.84 13.62
CA ASP A 108 37.64 -6.12 14.78
C ASP A 108 37.46 -4.61 14.66
N GLN A 109 37.71 -4.05 13.48
CA GLN A 109 37.48 -2.63 13.21
C GLN A 109 35.99 -2.30 13.33
N LEU A 110 35.10 -3.14 12.78
CA LEU A 110 33.64 -2.97 12.90
C LEU A 110 33.17 -2.92 14.36
N ARG A 111 33.70 -3.80 15.22
CA ARG A 111 33.39 -3.80 16.67
C ARG A 111 33.83 -2.51 17.34
N ARG A 112 34.99 -1.97 16.98
CA ARG A 112 35.51 -0.70 17.52
C ARG A 112 34.68 0.50 17.04
N VAL A 113 34.35 0.56 15.75
CA VAL A 113 33.51 1.63 15.19
C VAL A 113 32.12 1.65 15.83
N LYS A 114 31.48 0.49 16.04
CA LYS A 114 30.15 0.41 16.70
C LYS A 114 30.13 0.90 18.15
N ARG A 115 31.26 0.86 18.85
CA ARG A 115 31.38 1.28 20.26
C ARG A 115 31.95 2.69 20.41
N HIS A 116 32.29 3.34 19.31
CA HIS A 116 32.90 4.65 19.34
C HIS A 116 31.88 5.72 19.76
N PRO A 117 32.15 6.55 20.78
CA PRO A 117 31.15 7.47 21.34
C PRO A 117 30.67 8.56 20.35
N ALA A 118 31.48 8.85 19.32
CA ALA A 118 31.12 9.79 18.26
C ALA A 118 30.34 9.15 17.08
N VAL A 119 30.11 7.83 17.09
CA VAL A 119 29.40 7.11 16.03
C VAL A 119 27.96 6.81 16.49
N ALA A 120 26.99 7.34 15.76
CA ALA A 120 25.56 7.19 16.01
C ALA A 120 25.01 5.84 15.51
N SER A 121 25.47 5.36 14.35
CA SER A 121 25.07 4.06 13.81
C SER A 121 26.09 3.52 12.80
N VAL A 122 26.10 2.20 12.61
CA VAL A 122 26.92 1.52 11.60
C VAL A 122 26.07 0.49 10.87
N ARG A 123 26.09 0.52 9.54
CA ARG A 123 25.37 -0.43 8.68
C ARG A 123 26.24 -0.95 7.54
N ALA A 124 25.99 -2.16 7.06
CA ALA A 124 26.65 -2.66 5.86
C ALA A 124 26.20 -1.87 4.62
N SER A 125 27.10 -1.62 3.68
CA SER A 125 26.77 -1.03 2.39
C SER A 125 26.12 -2.08 1.48
N ALA A 126 24.90 -1.82 1.01
CA ALA A 126 24.16 -2.73 0.15
C ALA A 126 24.43 -2.45 -1.32
N ARG A 127 24.68 -3.50 -2.12
CA ARG A 127 24.67 -3.39 -3.58
C ARG A 127 23.23 -3.15 -4.07
N LYS A 128 23.05 -2.30 -5.07
CA LYS A 128 21.77 -2.04 -5.73
C LYS A 128 21.80 -2.56 -7.17
N GLN A 129 20.70 -3.13 -7.63
CA GLN A 129 20.51 -3.62 -9.00
C GLN A 129 19.48 -2.76 -9.73
N LEU A 130 19.48 -2.79 -11.06
CA LEU A 130 18.39 -2.23 -11.86
C LEU A 130 17.10 -3.00 -11.57
N PHE A 131 16.02 -2.25 -11.45
CA PHE A 131 14.71 -2.73 -11.06
C PHE A 131 13.99 -3.41 -12.25
N THR A 132 13.38 -4.58 -12.05
CA THR A 132 12.63 -5.34 -13.08
C THR A 132 11.11 -5.11 -13.00
N THR A 133 10.38 -5.33 -14.11
CA THR A 133 8.90 -5.20 -14.24
C THR A 133 8.11 -6.40 -13.70
N ASP A 134 8.61 -7.07 -12.65
CA ASP A 134 8.31 -8.47 -12.35
C ASP A 134 7.11 -8.73 -11.42
N SER A 135 6.25 -7.73 -11.17
CA SER A 135 5.16 -7.87 -10.20
C SER A 135 4.17 -9.01 -10.52
N PRO A 136 3.77 -9.31 -11.79
CA PRO A 136 2.88 -10.44 -12.04
C PRO A 136 3.53 -11.80 -11.74
N ALA A 137 4.82 -11.96 -12.01
CA ALA A 137 5.51 -13.23 -11.74
C ALA A 137 5.76 -13.40 -10.24
N PHE A 138 6.13 -12.33 -9.53
CA PHE A 138 6.23 -12.33 -8.07
C PHE A 138 4.92 -12.77 -7.41
N LEU A 139 3.79 -12.31 -7.93
CA LEU A 139 2.45 -12.70 -7.49
C LEU A 139 2.04 -14.13 -7.91
N GLY A 140 2.85 -14.82 -8.72
CA GLY A 140 2.54 -16.16 -9.21
C GLY A 140 1.31 -16.18 -10.12
N MET A 141 1.07 -15.13 -10.90
CA MET A 141 -0.09 -15.04 -11.80
C MET A 141 -0.12 -16.14 -12.86
N ASN A 142 1.07 -16.61 -13.27
CA ASN A 142 1.28 -17.66 -14.26
C ASN A 142 1.38 -19.08 -13.66
N SER A 143 1.40 -19.23 -12.33
CA SER A 143 1.47 -20.53 -11.67
C SER A 143 0.26 -21.41 -12.02
N ALA A 144 0.45 -22.72 -12.07
CA ALA A 144 -0.65 -23.66 -12.32
C ALA A 144 -1.80 -23.46 -11.32
N GLY A 145 -3.04 -23.37 -11.83
CA GLY A 145 -4.23 -23.09 -11.02
C GLY A 145 -4.42 -21.61 -10.61
N SER A 146 -3.47 -20.73 -10.91
CA SER A 146 -3.56 -19.29 -10.65
C SER A 146 -4.43 -18.55 -11.69
N LEU A 147 -4.52 -17.23 -11.55
CA LEU A 147 -5.45 -16.38 -12.28
C LEU A 147 -5.28 -16.41 -13.80
N TRP A 148 -4.06 -16.38 -14.36
CA TRP A 148 -3.90 -16.39 -15.82
C TRP A 148 -4.26 -17.74 -16.43
N PRO A 149 -3.71 -18.90 -16.00
CA PRO A 149 -4.09 -20.19 -16.56
C PRO A 149 -5.59 -20.48 -16.42
N ALA A 150 -6.20 -20.15 -15.28
CA ALA A 150 -7.62 -20.39 -15.04
C ALA A 150 -8.56 -19.55 -15.93
N ASN A 151 -8.06 -18.43 -16.46
CA ASN A 151 -8.76 -17.55 -17.41
C ASN A 151 -8.29 -17.75 -18.86
N GLY A 152 -7.81 -18.95 -19.21
CA GLY A 152 -7.42 -19.28 -20.59
C GLY A 152 -6.03 -18.77 -21.01
N GLY A 153 -5.17 -18.47 -20.03
CA GLY A 153 -3.82 -17.96 -20.22
C GLY A 153 -3.76 -16.43 -20.24
N GLN A 154 -2.55 -15.88 -20.17
CA GLN A 154 -2.32 -14.42 -20.12
C GLN A 154 -2.93 -13.69 -21.32
N ALA A 155 -3.11 -14.34 -22.47
CA ALA A 155 -3.73 -13.73 -23.64
C ALA A 155 -5.24 -13.45 -23.50
N LYS A 156 -5.93 -14.19 -22.63
CA LYS A 156 -7.38 -14.11 -22.38
C LYS A 156 -7.73 -13.59 -20.98
N ALA A 157 -6.72 -13.38 -20.14
CA ALA A 157 -6.87 -12.86 -18.79
C ALA A 157 -7.45 -11.43 -18.80
N GLY A 158 -8.73 -11.32 -18.47
CA GLY A 158 -9.53 -10.09 -18.46
C GLY A 158 -10.50 -9.96 -19.63
N GLU A 159 -10.55 -10.92 -20.56
CA GLU A 159 -11.45 -10.85 -21.72
C GLU A 159 -12.91 -10.71 -21.27
N GLY A 160 -13.61 -9.74 -21.85
CA GLY A 160 -14.99 -9.40 -21.49
C GLY A 160 -15.14 -8.41 -20.32
N MET A 161 -14.07 -8.17 -19.55
CA MET A 161 -14.08 -7.24 -18.42
C MET A 161 -13.78 -5.80 -18.84
N VAL A 162 -14.37 -4.84 -18.14
CA VAL A 162 -14.07 -3.41 -18.24
C VAL A 162 -13.59 -2.87 -16.89
N ILE A 163 -12.37 -2.33 -16.87
CA ILE A 163 -11.79 -1.68 -15.69
C ILE A 163 -11.84 -0.16 -15.89
N GLY A 164 -12.63 0.50 -15.04
CA GLY A 164 -12.67 1.95 -14.89
C GLY A 164 -11.50 2.47 -14.07
N ILE A 165 -10.72 3.40 -14.61
CA ILE A 165 -9.63 4.08 -13.90
C ILE A 165 -10.06 5.52 -13.65
N VAL A 166 -10.15 5.92 -12.38
CA VAL A 166 -10.50 7.29 -11.98
C VAL A 166 -9.22 7.98 -11.50
N ASP A 167 -8.64 8.86 -12.32
CA ASP A 167 -7.25 9.32 -12.13
C ASP A 167 -6.93 10.63 -12.92
N THR A 168 -5.67 10.88 -13.29
CA THR A 168 -5.19 12.07 -14.03
C THR A 168 -5.40 12.02 -15.54
N GLY A 169 -6.04 10.97 -16.05
CA GLY A 169 -6.23 10.73 -17.48
C GLY A 169 -5.36 9.59 -18.02
N ILE A 170 -5.38 9.40 -19.34
CA ILE A 170 -4.58 8.35 -20.01
C ILE A 170 -3.82 8.88 -21.23
N TRP A 171 -2.66 8.29 -21.51
CA TRP A 171 -1.91 8.47 -22.76
C TRP A 171 -2.19 7.32 -23.75
N PRO A 172 -3.23 7.41 -24.60
CA PRO A 172 -3.74 6.27 -25.37
C PRO A 172 -2.77 5.74 -26.42
N GLU A 173 -1.79 6.53 -26.87
CA GLU A 173 -0.79 6.10 -27.86
C GLU A 173 0.27 5.17 -27.27
N HIS A 174 0.32 4.99 -25.95
CA HIS A 174 1.31 4.12 -25.33
C HIS A 174 1.08 2.65 -25.76
N PRO A 175 2.13 1.85 -26.07
CA PRO A 175 1.98 0.46 -26.53
C PRO A 175 1.16 -0.45 -25.60
N SER A 176 1.17 -0.18 -24.29
CA SER A 176 0.30 -0.86 -23.30
C SER A 176 -1.19 -0.74 -23.60
N PHE A 177 -1.60 0.26 -24.37
CA PHE A 177 -3.00 0.53 -24.72
C PHE A 177 -3.27 0.35 -26.22
N SER A 178 -2.35 -0.29 -26.95
CA SER A 178 -2.62 -0.73 -28.33
C SER A 178 -3.83 -1.65 -28.35
N ASP A 179 -4.66 -1.54 -29.37
CA ASP A 179 -5.83 -2.39 -29.56
C ASP A 179 -5.58 -3.56 -30.52
N ALA A 180 -4.31 -3.83 -30.85
CA ALA A 180 -3.93 -4.99 -31.62
C ALA A 180 -4.41 -6.29 -30.93
N GLY A 181 -5.22 -7.07 -31.63
CA GLY A 181 -5.81 -8.31 -31.12
C GLY A 181 -7.10 -8.13 -30.32
N PHE A 182 -7.64 -6.91 -30.19
CA PHE A 182 -8.93 -6.67 -29.57
C PHE A 182 -10.06 -6.63 -30.61
N SER A 183 -11.17 -7.30 -30.30
CA SER A 183 -12.39 -7.22 -31.12
C SER A 183 -12.96 -5.80 -31.12
N SER A 184 -13.53 -5.36 -32.25
CA SER A 184 -14.29 -4.11 -32.33
C SER A 184 -15.63 -4.17 -31.59
N SER A 185 -16.14 -5.36 -31.29
CA SER A 185 -17.34 -5.55 -30.48
C SER A 185 -17.09 -5.11 -29.04
N ARG A 186 -18.02 -4.32 -28.49
CA ARG A 186 -17.98 -3.90 -27.09
C ARG A 186 -18.41 -5.04 -26.17
N PRO A 187 -17.88 -5.12 -24.94
CA PRO A 187 -18.37 -6.06 -23.93
C PRO A 187 -19.87 -5.90 -23.67
N ALA A 188 -20.52 -6.98 -23.27
CA ALA A 188 -21.94 -6.92 -22.91
C ALA A 188 -22.17 -5.95 -21.74
N GLY A 189 -23.24 -5.16 -21.80
CA GLY A 189 -23.55 -4.16 -20.78
C GLY A 189 -22.78 -2.84 -20.89
N TRP A 190 -21.73 -2.77 -21.73
CA TRP A 190 -20.98 -1.52 -21.92
C TRP A 190 -21.79 -0.48 -22.72
N SER A 191 -21.94 0.71 -22.15
CA SER A 191 -22.63 1.85 -22.78
C SER A 191 -21.81 3.15 -22.76
N GLY A 192 -20.61 3.13 -22.18
CA GLY A 192 -19.76 4.31 -22.05
C GLY A 192 -19.23 4.87 -23.36
N LYS A 193 -18.86 6.14 -23.30
CA LYS A 193 -18.50 6.97 -24.46
C LYS A 193 -17.04 7.40 -24.42
N CYS A 194 -16.55 7.83 -25.59
CA CYS A 194 -15.23 8.45 -25.71
C CYS A 194 -15.37 9.93 -26.06
N GLU A 195 -14.95 10.81 -25.14
CA GLU A 195 -14.72 12.22 -25.43
C GLU A 195 -13.52 12.33 -26.36
N THR A 196 -13.78 12.70 -27.62
CA THR A 196 -12.77 12.75 -28.68
C THR A 196 -12.38 14.19 -28.94
N THR A 197 -11.08 14.45 -29.04
CA THR A 197 -10.52 15.73 -29.48
C THR A 197 -9.55 15.48 -30.64
N LYS A 198 -8.96 16.54 -31.21
CA LYS A 198 -7.91 16.38 -32.23
C LYS A 198 -6.71 15.61 -31.67
N GLU A 199 -6.43 15.78 -30.39
CA GLU A 199 -5.30 15.20 -29.68
C GLU A 199 -5.67 13.93 -28.90
N PHE A 200 -6.93 13.46 -28.88
CA PHE A 200 -7.34 12.32 -28.06
C PHE A 200 -8.42 11.48 -28.74
N LYS A 201 -8.20 10.16 -28.81
CA LYS A 201 -9.19 9.19 -29.30
C LYS A 201 -9.06 7.86 -28.57
N CYS A 202 -10.20 7.21 -28.40
CA CYS A 202 -10.27 5.83 -27.91
C CYS A 202 -9.99 4.83 -29.04
N ASN A 203 -9.80 3.56 -28.67
CA ASN A 203 -9.61 2.45 -29.59
C ASN A 203 -10.37 1.21 -29.08
N ASN A 204 -9.97 0.01 -29.49
CA ASN A 204 -10.58 -1.20 -28.95
C ASN A 204 -9.98 -1.63 -27.60
N LYS A 205 -8.85 -1.12 -27.13
CA LYS A 205 -8.34 -1.40 -25.79
C LYS A 205 -8.91 -0.43 -24.74
N LEU A 206 -8.74 0.87 -24.99
CA LEU A 206 -9.38 1.97 -24.26
C LEU A 206 -10.72 2.25 -24.94
N ILE A 207 -11.82 1.78 -24.36
CA ILE A 207 -13.15 1.80 -25.01
C ILE A 207 -14.01 2.99 -24.61
N GLY A 208 -13.70 3.63 -23.49
CA GLY A 208 -14.35 4.84 -22.98
C GLY A 208 -13.34 5.77 -22.33
N ALA A 209 -13.59 7.07 -22.42
CA ALA A 209 -12.75 8.07 -21.80
C ALA A 209 -13.53 9.37 -21.62
N ARG A 210 -13.50 9.92 -20.40
CA ARG A 210 -14.25 11.12 -20.01
C ARG A 210 -13.47 11.99 -19.03
N ALA A 211 -13.72 13.29 -19.07
CA ALA A 211 -13.13 14.27 -18.17
C ALA A 211 -14.20 14.96 -17.32
N PHE A 212 -13.94 15.08 -16.01
CA PHE A 212 -14.82 15.71 -15.02
C PHE A 212 -14.04 16.81 -14.33
N TYR A 213 -14.52 18.05 -14.47
CA TYR A 213 -13.82 19.26 -14.02
C TYR A 213 -14.77 20.37 -13.57
N GLN A 214 -16.06 20.07 -13.42
CA GLN A 214 -17.06 21.11 -13.12
C GLN A 214 -16.96 21.55 -11.66
N GLY A 215 -16.63 20.62 -10.76
CA GLY A 215 -16.28 20.92 -9.36
C GLY A 215 -15.04 21.80 -9.32
N PHE A 216 -13.96 21.34 -9.95
CA PHE A 216 -12.70 22.07 -10.05
C PHE A 216 -12.84 23.46 -10.63
N LYS A 217 -13.56 23.58 -11.75
CA LYS A 217 -13.82 24.86 -12.41
C LYS A 217 -14.59 25.82 -11.51
N SER A 218 -15.60 25.33 -10.80
CA SER A 218 -16.44 26.16 -9.94
C SER A 218 -15.67 26.68 -8.72
N ALA A 219 -14.82 25.84 -8.14
CA ALA A 219 -14.03 26.18 -6.95
C ALA A 219 -12.79 27.02 -7.26
N ASN A 220 -12.10 26.74 -8.37
CA ASN A 220 -10.75 27.26 -8.64
C ASN A 220 -10.63 28.07 -9.94
N GLY A 221 -11.68 28.10 -10.78
CA GLY A 221 -11.60 28.53 -12.17
C GLY A 221 -10.90 27.48 -13.06
N MET A 222 -10.83 27.72 -14.37
CA MET A 222 -10.02 26.89 -15.29
C MET A 222 -8.83 27.68 -15.81
N ASN A 223 -7.69 27.50 -15.16
CA ASN A 223 -6.39 27.95 -15.67
C ASN A 223 -5.42 26.77 -15.64
N LEU A 224 -5.47 25.97 -16.71
CA LEU A 224 -4.68 24.77 -16.87
C LEU A 224 -3.33 25.12 -17.49
N ALA A 225 -2.25 25.04 -16.72
CA ALA A 225 -0.90 25.17 -17.26
C ALA A 225 -0.40 23.77 -17.68
N GLY A 226 -0.31 23.53 -18.98
CA GLY A 226 0.27 22.30 -19.52
C GLY A 226 -0.62 21.05 -19.44
N ASP A 227 -1.91 21.23 -19.16
CA ASP A 227 -2.94 20.18 -19.16
C ASP A 227 -4.02 20.44 -20.24
N TRP A 228 -4.78 19.42 -20.61
CA TRP A 228 -5.83 19.46 -21.64
C TRP A 228 -7.18 19.19 -21.01
N LEU A 229 -8.20 20.00 -21.35
CA LEU A 229 -9.63 19.71 -21.10
C LEU A 229 -10.13 18.56 -21.96
N SER A 230 -9.56 17.40 -21.70
CA SER A 230 -9.82 16.12 -22.35
C SER A 230 -9.36 15.01 -21.40
N PRO A 231 -9.70 13.75 -21.68
CA PRO A 231 -9.21 12.63 -20.87
C PRO A 231 -7.70 12.34 -21.03
N ARG A 232 -6.97 13.15 -21.80
CA ARG A 232 -5.51 13.01 -21.97
C ARG A 232 -4.78 13.24 -20.65
N ASP A 233 -3.81 12.38 -20.38
CA ASP A 233 -2.93 12.50 -19.22
C ASP A 233 -1.80 13.50 -19.46
N ALA A 234 -1.76 14.55 -18.64
CA ALA A 234 -0.64 15.49 -18.58
C ALA A 234 0.32 15.21 -17.41
N ASN A 235 -0.10 14.39 -16.44
CA ASN A 235 0.67 14.11 -15.24
C ASN A 235 1.47 12.81 -15.37
N GLY A 236 0.82 11.74 -15.83
CA GLY A 236 1.38 10.41 -16.03
C GLY A 236 0.89 9.35 -15.05
N HIS A 237 0.38 9.77 -13.89
CA HIS A 237 -0.09 8.86 -12.85
C HIS A 237 -1.23 7.93 -13.32
N GLY A 238 -2.24 8.47 -14.00
CA GLY A 238 -3.35 7.68 -14.53
C GLY A 238 -2.94 6.71 -15.65
N THR A 239 -2.00 7.12 -16.51
CA THR A 239 -1.36 6.24 -17.51
C THR A 239 -0.63 5.08 -16.83
N TRP A 240 0.09 5.36 -15.74
CA TRP A 240 0.78 4.34 -14.95
C TRP A 240 -0.21 3.34 -14.35
N CYS A 241 -1.25 3.83 -13.66
CA CYS A 241 -2.29 3.02 -13.03
C CYS A 241 -3.02 2.12 -14.03
N ALA A 242 -3.43 2.69 -15.17
CA ALA A 242 -4.08 1.95 -16.25
C ALA A 242 -3.16 0.83 -16.80
N GLY A 243 -1.86 1.12 -16.92
CA GLY A 243 -0.85 0.16 -17.35
C GLY A 243 -0.68 -1.01 -16.38
N ALA A 244 -0.66 -0.75 -15.07
CA ALA A 244 -0.55 -1.79 -14.04
C ALA A 244 -1.81 -2.66 -13.94
N ALA A 245 -3.00 -2.07 -14.08
CA ALA A 245 -4.26 -2.81 -14.03
C ALA A 245 -4.45 -3.71 -15.27
N ALA A 246 -4.34 -3.12 -16.46
CA ALA A 246 -4.73 -3.77 -17.71
C ALA A 246 -3.80 -3.49 -18.90
N GLY A 247 -2.57 -3.02 -18.71
CA GLY A 247 -1.63 -2.85 -19.81
C GLY A 247 -1.41 -4.16 -20.58
N ASN A 248 -1.28 -4.05 -21.90
CA ASN A 248 -1.03 -5.22 -22.75
C ASN A 248 0.19 -6.03 -22.29
N ARG A 249 0.14 -7.33 -22.56
CA ARG A 249 1.24 -8.24 -22.26
C ARG A 249 2.43 -7.99 -23.21
N GLY A 250 3.64 -8.19 -22.70
CA GLY A 250 4.84 -8.24 -23.53
C GLY A 250 5.36 -6.86 -23.97
N VAL A 251 4.88 -5.78 -23.34
CA VAL A 251 5.27 -4.40 -23.69
C VAL A 251 6.71 -4.15 -23.22
N PRO A 252 7.64 -3.78 -24.10
CA PRO A 252 9.01 -3.46 -23.70
C PRO A 252 9.06 -2.24 -22.77
N MET A 253 9.81 -2.36 -21.66
CA MET A 253 10.08 -1.31 -20.68
C MET A 253 11.50 -1.45 -20.13
N ALA A 254 12.00 -0.44 -19.39
CA ALA A 254 13.37 -0.44 -18.84
C ALA A 254 13.71 -1.67 -17.98
N GLY A 255 12.70 -2.30 -17.36
CA GLY A 255 12.84 -3.49 -16.51
C GLY A 255 12.49 -4.83 -17.16
N GLY A 256 12.27 -4.88 -18.48
CA GLY A 256 11.90 -6.10 -19.21
C GLY A 256 10.59 -5.97 -19.99
N LYS A 257 9.86 -7.08 -20.11
CA LYS A 257 8.52 -7.10 -20.72
C LYS A 257 7.46 -6.95 -19.64
N ALA A 258 6.73 -5.85 -19.68
CA ALA A 258 5.64 -5.58 -18.76
C ALA A 258 4.31 -6.19 -19.24
N SER A 259 3.41 -6.38 -18.28
CA SER A 259 2.00 -6.74 -18.47
C SER A 259 1.22 -6.17 -17.29
N GLY A 260 0.02 -5.66 -17.54
CA GLY A 260 -0.94 -5.45 -16.47
C GLY A 260 -1.39 -6.79 -15.88
N MET A 261 -2.09 -6.75 -14.74
CA MET A 261 -2.66 -7.94 -14.13
C MET A 261 -3.71 -8.59 -15.04
N ALA A 262 -4.59 -7.80 -15.67
CA ALA A 262 -5.64 -8.24 -16.59
C ALA A 262 -5.40 -7.71 -18.02
N PRO A 263 -4.40 -8.22 -18.75
CA PRO A 263 -3.95 -7.64 -20.03
C PRO A 263 -4.99 -7.72 -21.16
N ALA A 264 -6.00 -8.59 -21.08
CA ALA A 264 -7.09 -8.69 -22.05
C ALA A 264 -8.36 -7.91 -21.63
N ALA A 265 -8.37 -7.26 -20.46
CA ALA A 265 -9.46 -6.38 -20.05
C ALA A 265 -9.50 -5.10 -20.88
N ARG A 266 -10.68 -4.53 -21.07
CA ARG A 266 -10.87 -3.20 -21.65
C ARG A 266 -10.69 -2.15 -20.56
N LEU A 267 -10.27 -0.95 -20.97
CA LEU A 267 -10.11 0.20 -20.08
C LEU A 267 -11.17 1.26 -20.36
N ALA A 268 -11.64 1.90 -19.29
CA ALA A 268 -12.40 3.14 -19.34
C ALA A 268 -11.73 4.18 -18.44
N MET A 269 -11.38 5.35 -18.99
CA MET A 269 -10.69 6.40 -18.23
C MET A 269 -11.66 7.50 -17.79
N TYR A 270 -11.66 7.84 -16.50
CA TYR A 270 -12.44 8.92 -15.93
C TYR A 270 -11.48 9.91 -15.27
N LYS A 271 -11.08 10.95 -16.00
CA LYS A 271 -10.14 11.96 -15.52
C LYS A 271 -10.82 12.92 -14.55
N VAL A 272 -10.28 13.03 -13.34
CA VAL A 272 -10.80 13.92 -12.28
C VAL A 272 -9.73 14.83 -11.69
N PHE A 273 -8.44 14.51 -11.88
CA PHE A 273 -7.33 15.34 -11.42
C PHE A 273 -6.89 16.32 -12.49
N TRP A 274 -6.60 17.55 -12.04
CA TRP A 274 -6.23 18.66 -12.89
C TRP A 274 -5.01 19.37 -12.32
N MET A 275 -4.07 19.71 -13.21
CA MET A 275 -2.88 20.47 -12.85
C MET A 275 -3.21 21.97 -12.87
N ASN A 276 -3.04 22.65 -11.73
CA ASN A 276 -3.14 24.10 -11.66
C ASN A 276 -1.87 24.78 -12.22
N LYS A 277 -1.91 26.11 -12.36
CA LYS A 277 -0.78 26.92 -12.85
C LYS A 277 0.50 26.84 -11.99
N ASP A 278 0.36 26.46 -10.72
CA ASP A 278 1.44 26.39 -9.74
C ASP A 278 2.11 25.00 -9.75
N GLY A 279 1.56 24.05 -10.53
CA GLY A 279 2.06 22.69 -10.70
C GLY A 279 1.42 21.68 -9.76
N ASP A 280 0.50 22.10 -8.89
CA ASP A 280 -0.24 21.19 -8.00
C ASP A 280 -1.28 20.42 -8.81
N THR A 281 -1.40 19.12 -8.53
CA THR A 281 -2.40 18.25 -9.15
C THR A 281 -3.37 17.78 -8.08
N PHE A 282 -4.64 18.14 -8.19
CA PHE A 282 -5.69 17.76 -7.25
C PHE A 282 -7.03 17.56 -7.97
N ALA A 283 -7.99 16.96 -7.28
CA ALA A 283 -9.34 16.72 -7.75
C ALA A 283 -10.35 17.20 -6.70
N ASP A 284 -11.47 17.74 -7.16
CA ASP A 284 -12.60 18.05 -6.29
C ASP A 284 -13.47 16.80 -6.11
N GLU A 285 -13.93 16.58 -4.88
CA GLU A 285 -14.74 15.42 -4.50
C GLU A 285 -15.99 15.26 -5.40
N SER A 286 -16.64 16.38 -5.74
CA SER A 286 -17.81 16.37 -6.63
C SER A 286 -17.51 15.80 -8.02
N ASP A 287 -16.31 16.04 -8.58
CA ASP A 287 -15.88 15.47 -9.86
C ASP A 287 -15.54 13.97 -9.72
N ILE A 288 -15.01 13.54 -8.56
CA ILE A 288 -14.79 12.11 -8.24
C ILE A 288 -16.14 11.38 -8.18
N ILE A 289 -17.11 11.90 -7.44
CA ILE A 289 -18.45 11.31 -7.33
C ILE A 289 -19.13 11.25 -8.71
N ALA A 290 -19.03 12.31 -9.50
CA ALA A 290 -19.57 12.34 -10.86
C ALA A 290 -18.93 11.28 -11.77
N ALA A 291 -17.61 11.09 -11.67
CA ALA A 291 -16.87 10.06 -12.40
C ALA A 291 -17.30 8.65 -11.99
N VAL A 292 -17.42 8.36 -10.69
CA VAL A 292 -17.86 7.06 -10.17
C VAL A 292 -19.29 6.76 -10.61
N ASN A 293 -20.20 7.74 -10.47
CA ASN A 293 -21.58 7.59 -10.92
C ASN A 293 -21.65 7.28 -12.41
N GLN A 294 -20.86 7.98 -13.23
CA GLN A 294 -20.80 7.70 -14.65
C GLN A 294 -20.22 6.32 -14.94
N ALA A 295 -19.16 5.92 -14.24
CA ALA A 295 -18.52 4.64 -14.47
C ALA A 295 -19.50 3.47 -14.24
N VAL A 296 -20.30 3.55 -13.18
CA VAL A 296 -21.38 2.60 -12.90
C VAL A 296 -22.41 2.59 -14.03
N ALA A 297 -22.87 3.77 -14.48
CA ALA A 297 -23.84 3.89 -15.57
C ALA A 297 -23.31 3.35 -16.92
N ASP A 298 -22.02 3.53 -17.18
CA ASP A 298 -21.34 3.07 -18.39
C ASP A 298 -21.16 1.54 -18.42
N GLY A 299 -21.34 0.86 -17.27
CA GLY A 299 -21.25 -0.59 -17.14
C GLY A 299 -19.82 -1.08 -16.93
N VAL A 300 -19.01 -0.38 -16.13
CA VAL A 300 -17.71 -0.93 -15.68
C VAL A 300 -17.92 -2.05 -14.66
N ASP A 301 -17.04 -3.06 -14.68
CA ASP A 301 -17.07 -4.15 -13.69
C ASP A 301 -16.25 -3.83 -12.44
N VAL A 302 -15.14 -3.12 -12.64
CA VAL A 302 -14.18 -2.76 -11.59
C VAL A 302 -13.79 -1.29 -11.70
N ILE A 303 -13.75 -0.57 -10.57
CA ILE A 303 -13.20 0.79 -10.47
C ILE A 303 -11.91 0.74 -9.65
N SER A 304 -10.85 1.36 -10.17
CA SER A 304 -9.59 1.61 -9.48
C SER A 304 -9.45 3.09 -9.17
N LEU A 305 -9.31 3.42 -7.88
CA LEU A 305 -9.11 4.78 -7.38
C LEU A 305 -7.79 4.88 -6.63
N SER A 306 -6.80 5.50 -7.27
CA SER A 306 -5.48 5.72 -6.68
C SER A 306 -5.38 7.13 -6.08
N LEU A 307 -6.37 7.47 -5.25
CA LEU A 307 -6.60 8.83 -4.73
C LEU A 307 -6.55 8.83 -3.19
N GLY A 308 -6.29 10.00 -2.60
CA GLY A 308 -6.28 10.23 -1.15
C GLY A 308 -6.44 11.72 -0.85
N GLY A 309 -6.33 12.13 0.42
CA GLY A 309 -6.31 13.56 0.78
C GLY A 309 -7.62 14.17 1.30
N VAL A 310 -8.34 13.49 2.20
CA VAL A 310 -9.43 14.09 2.99
C VAL A 310 -9.31 13.73 4.47
N ASN A 311 -9.78 14.64 5.32
CA ASN A 311 -9.79 14.43 6.77
C ASN A 311 -10.76 13.27 7.10
N PRO A 312 -10.32 12.19 7.76
CA PRO A 312 -11.08 10.92 7.86
C PRO A 312 -12.29 10.95 8.82
N MET A 313 -12.86 12.13 9.08
CA MET A 313 -13.93 12.32 10.06
C MET A 313 -15.22 12.96 9.52
N ASP A 314 -15.17 13.60 8.35
CA ASP A 314 -16.38 14.22 7.76
C ASP A 314 -17.05 13.34 6.68
N THR A 315 -16.40 12.27 6.22
CA THR A 315 -16.66 11.69 4.89
C THR A 315 -17.40 10.34 4.84
N TYR A 316 -17.78 9.77 5.98
CA TYR A 316 -18.31 8.39 5.99
C TYR A 316 -19.64 8.20 5.25
N PHE A 317 -20.40 9.29 5.09
CA PHE A 317 -21.64 9.32 4.33
C PHE A 317 -21.45 9.85 2.89
N ASP A 318 -20.33 10.49 2.55
CA ASP A 318 -20.01 10.84 1.15
C ASP A 318 -19.62 9.59 0.35
N ASP A 319 -19.15 8.54 1.05
CA ASP A 319 -18.86 7.22 0.50
C ASP A 319 -20.12 6.44 0.01
N ILE A 320 -21.32 7.02 0.09
CA ILE A 320 -22.57 6.46 -0.48
C ILE A 320 -22.43 6.19 -1.98
N ALA A 321 -21.68 7.02 -2.71
CA ALA A 321 -21.41 6.78 -4.13
C ALA A 321 -20.73 5.42 -4.36
N PHE A 322 -19.77 5.06 -3.50
CA PHE A 322 -19.08 3.77 -3.56
C PHE A 322 -19.94 2.62 -3.02
N LEU A 323 -20.80 2.86 -2.03
CA LEU A 323 -21.82 1.90 -1.63
C LEU A 323 -22.73 1.57 -2.82
N ASN A 324 -23.25 2.58 -3.50
CA ASN A 324 -24.14 2.38 -4.64
C ASN A 324 -23.44 1.68 -5.81
N ALA A 325 -22.16 1.98 -6.07
CA ALA A 325 -21.35 1.23 -7.02
C ALA A 325 -21.25 -0.26 -6.64
N ASN A 326 -20.94 -0.55 -5.37
CA ASN A 326 -20.90 -1.91 -4.85
C ASN A 326 -22.24 -2.64 -4.99
N LEU A 327 -23.35 -1.98 -4.64
CA LEU A 327 -24.70 -2.52 -4.75
C LEU A 327 -25.14 -2.74 -6.20
N ALA A 328 -24.61 -1.97 -7.15
CA ALA A 328 -24.77 -2.17 -8.58
C ALA A 328 -23.91 -3.33 -9.13
N GLY A 329 -23.11 -3.99 -8.30
CA GLY A 329 -22.26 -5.11 -8.68
C GLY A 329 -20.84 -4.69 -9.13
N VAL A 330 -20.50 -3.41 -9.02
CA VAL A 330 -19.18 -2.89 -9.40
C VAL A 330 -18.20 -3.06 -8.24
N PHE A 331 -17.07 -3.72 -8.48
CA PHE A 331 -16.00 -3.84 -7.48
C PHE A 331 -15.18 -2.55 -7.42
N VAL A 332 -14.88 -2.05 -6.22
CA VAL A 332 -14.09 -0.83 -6.04
C VAL A 332 -12.83 -1.12 -5.23
N ALA A 333 -11.67 -0.77 -5.79
CA ALA A 333 -10.38 -0.79 -5.11
C ALA A 333 -9.88 0.64 -4.88
N PHE A 334 -9.49 0.95 -3.64
CA PHE A 334 -9.10 2.30 -3.22
C PHE A 334 -7.77 2.26 -2.45
N ALA A 335 -6.83 3.16 -2.79
CA ALA A 335 -5.56 3.30 -2.11
C ALA A 335 -5.74 3.61 -0.60
N ALA A 336 -4.87 3.08 0.25
CA ALA A 336 -4.93 3.34 1.69
C ALA A 336 -4.43 4.74 2.10
N GLY A 337 -3.60 5.38 1.27
CA GLY A 337 -2.87 6.61 1.61
C GLY A 337 -1.36 6.37 1.75
N ASN A 338 -0.58 7.45 1.71
CA ASN A 338 0.90 7.39 1.72
C ASN A 338 1.54 8.14 2.91
N ASP A 339 0.78 8.39 3.98
CA ASP A 339 1.23 9.16 5.15
C ASP A 339 1.79 8.28 6.30
N GLY A 340 2.05 7.00 6.03
CA GLY A 340 2.73 6.11 6.97
C GLY A 340 4.24 6.37 7.08
N PRO A 341 4.93 5.82 8.10
CA PRO A 341 4.43 5.25 9.34
C PRO A 341 4.36 6.37 10.42
N PRO A 342 3.54 6.24 11.46
CA PRO A 342 3.14 7.35 12.31
C PRO A 342 4.29 8.05 13.06
N GLN A 343 4.28 9.40 13.06
CA GLN A 343 4.67 10.20 14.24
C GLN A 343 3.45 10.54 15.15
N GLY A 344 2.27 9.99 14.86
CA GLY A 344 1.00 10.24 15.57
C GLY A 344 -0.19 9.49 14.94
N PHE A 345 -1.37 9.51 15.59
CA PHE A 345 -2.54 8.71 15.20
C PHE A 345 -3.14 9.07 13.83
N ARG A 346 -3.51 8.03 13.05
CA ARG A 346 -4.39 8.04 11.85
C ARG A 346 -3.72 8.57 10.57
N THR A 347 -3.39 7.67 9.65
CA THR A 347 -2.86 8.03 8.31
C THR A 347 -3.69 7.49 7.15
N LEU A 348 -4.73 6.70 7.43
CA LEU A 348 -5.63 6.17 6.39
C LEU A 348 -6.51 7.27 5.82
N ASP A 349 -6.53 7.37 4.48
CA ASP A 349 -7.43 8.26 3.74
C ASP A 349 -8.80 7.60 3.49
N ASN A 350 -8.79 6.32 3.08
CA ASN A 350 -9.98 5.62 2.58
C ASN A 350 -10.30 4.38 3.43
N TYR A 351 -11.48 4.34 4.05
CA TYR A 351 -11.77 3.40 5.15
C TYR A 351 -13.20 2.85 5.21
N ALA A 352 -14.12 3.21 4.32
CA ALA A 352 -15.44 2.59 4.28
C ALA A 352 -15.41 1.11 3.88
N PRO A 353 -16.38 0.31 4.33
CA PRO A 353 -16.42 -1.12 4.05
C PRO A 353 -16.92 -1.45 2.65
N PHE A 354 -17.37 -0.49 1.86
CA PHE A 354 -17.99 -0.76 0.57
C PHE A 354 -16.95 -0.99 -0.54
N TYR A 355 -15.67 -0.67 -0.28
CA TYR A 355 -14.54 -0.88 -1.16
C TYR A 355 -13.39 -1.62 -0.48
N LEU A 356 -12.47 -2.16 -1.29
CA LEU A 356 -11.23 -2.77 -0.84
C LEU A 356 -10.17 -1.68 -0.66
N THR A 357 -9.74 -1.44 0.58
CA THR A 357 -8.64 -0.51 0.89
C THR A 357 -7.29 -1.21 0.77
N VAL A 358 -6.41 -0.70 -0.10
CA VAL A 358 -5.16 -1.37 -0.49
C VAL A 358 -3.93 -0.62 0.03
N GLY A 359 -3.19 -1.26 0.94
CA GLY A 359 -1.86 -0.82 1.36
C GLY A 359 -0.75 -1.30 0.41
N ALA A 360 0.47 -0.79 0.59
CA ALA A 360 1.60 -1.04 -0.30
C ALA A 360 2.66 -1.94 0.34
N SER A 361 3.24 -2.80 -0.49
CA SER A 361 4.35 -3.65 -0.13
C SER A 361 5.45 -3.70 -1.19
N SER A 362 6.64 -4.10 -0.76
CA SER A 362 7.73 -4.47 -1.65
C SER A 362 7.47 -5.80 -2.37
N ILE A 363 8.24 -6.04 -3.43
CA ILE A 363 8.30 -7.33 -4.13
C ILE A 363 9.71 -7.92 -4.00
N ALA A 364 9.81 -9.24 -4.04
CA ALA A 364 11.10 -9.92 -4.19
C ALA A 364 11.51 -9.80 -5.65
N ARG A 365 12.72 -9.33 -5.93
CA ARG A 365 13.25 -9.29 -7.30
C ARG A 365 14.40 -10.28 -7.39
N GLY A 366 14.26 -11.27 -8.28
CA GLY A 366 15.25 -12.32 -8.47
C GLY A 366 16.62 -11.71 -8.81
N GLY A 367 17.66 -12.09 -8.06
CA GLY A 367 19.02 -11.71 -8.39
C GLY A 367 19.45 -12.38 -9.69
N LEU A 368 19.70 -11.58 -10.73
CA LEU A 368 20.46 -12.05 -11.88
C LEU A 368 21.92 -12.27 -11.44
N THR A 369 22.44 -13.47 -11.64
CA THR A 369 23.88 -13.76 -11.58
C THR A 369 24.58 -12.98 -12.71
N LEU A 370 25.45 -12.03 -12.34
CA LEU A 370 26.23 -11.22 -13.26
C LEU A 370 27.31 -12.07 -13.94
N ALA A 371 27.17 -12.31 -15.25
CA ALA A 371 28.34 -12.38 -16.13
C ALA A 371 28.78 -10.94 -16.45
N SER A 372 30.09 -10.70 -16.46
CA SER A 372 30.78 -9.41 -16.31
C SER A 372 30.70 -8.39 -17.48
N SER A 373 30.35 -7.12 -17.15
CA SER A 373 30.86 -5.81 -17.66
C SER A 373 30.75 -5.42 -19.16
N PRO A 374 30.93 -4.12 -19.60
CA PRO A 374 30.95 -2.80 -18.90
C PRO A 374 30.21 -1.57 -19.57
N LYS A 375 29.99 -0.51 -18.76
CA LYS A 375 30.08 0.97 -18.99
C LYS A 375 28.94 1.87 -19.57
N SER A 376 28.59 2.87 -18.73
CA SER A 376 28.14 4.27 -18.98
C SER A 376 26.66 4.49 -19.42
N SER A 377 25.89 5.52 -19.03
CA SER A 377 26.16 6.88 -18.50
C SER A 377 24.90 7.48 -17.81
N ARG A 378 25.07 8.67 -17.21
CA ARG A 378 24.25 9.39 -16.20
C ARG A 378 22.84 9.88 -16.63
N ALA A 379 21.93 9.99 -15.66
CA ALA A 379 20.70 10.82 -15.70
C ALA A 379 20.57 11.68 -14.43
N ALA A 380 20.05 12.90 -14.60
CA ALA A 380 19.96 13.97 -13.61
C ALA A 380 18.51 14.15 -13.10
N ALA A 381 18.42 14.82 -11.94
CA ALA A 381 17.34 14.80 -10.96
C ALA A 381 16.00 15.47 -11.34
N ALA A 382 14.92 14.89 -10.83
CA ALA A 382 13.69 15.58 -10.45
C ALA A 382 13.42 15.30 -8.95
N ASN A 383 12.75 16.26 -8.31
CA ASN A 383 12.78 16.54 -6.88
C ASN A 383 12.00 15.50 -6.06
N GLU A 384 12.70 14.49 -5.52
CA GLU A 384 12.15 13.52 -4.55
C GLU A 384 12.39 14.00 -3.12
N THR A 385 11.32 14.09 -2.33
CA THR A 385 11.40 14.05 -0.87
C THR A 385 11.99 12.70 -0.47
N SER A 386 13.15 12.75 0.17
CA SER A 386 13.97 11.59 0.52
C SER A 386 13.22 10.59 1.41
N VAL A 387 12.76 9.49 0.81
CA VAL A 387 12.25 8.30 1.51
C VAL A 387 13.41 7.55 2.12
N SER A 388 13.31 7.21 3.41
CA SER A 388 14.27 6.34 4.09
C SER A 388 14.27 4.95 3.45
N ALA A 389 15.22 4.69 2.55
CA ALA A 389 15.33 3.41 1.84
C ALA A 389 15.42 2.22 2.81
N LEU A 390 14.38 1.36 2.79
CA LEU A 390 14.43 0.01 3.33
C LEU A 390 15.62 -0.77 2.72
N PRO A 391 16.23 -1.71 3.47
CA PRO A 391 17.18 -2.65 2.89
C PRO A 391 16.52 -3.41 1.73
N SER A 392 17.28 -3.65 0.67
CA SER A 392 16.83 -4.36 -0.53
C SER A 392 16.09 -5.64 -0.17
N ALA A 393 14.83 -5.73 -0.58
CA ALA A 393 13.88 -6.79 -0.24
C ALA A 393 14.15 -8.11 -0.99
N GLY A 394 15.40 -8.58 -0.98
CA GLY A 394 15.76 -9.88 -1.55
C GLY A 394 15.22 -11.04 -0.71
N ASP A 395 15.37 -10.95 0.62
CA ASP A 395 15.03 -12.06 1.54
C ASP A 395 13.84 -11.76 2.47
N SER A 396 13.31 -10.53 2.48
CA SER A 396 12.22 -10.10 3.38
C SER A 396 10.97 -9.60 2.64
N ALA A 397 10.87 -9.82 1.33
CA ALA A 397 9.70 -9.45 0.56
C ALA A 397 8.58 -10.51 0.67
N PRO A 398 7.30 -10.10 0.62
CA PRO A 398 6.86 -8.71 0.66
C PRO A 398 7.03 -8.14 2.07
N ALA A 399 7.42 -6.87 2.13
CA ALA A 399 7.44 -6.07 3.35
C ALA A 399 6.51 -4.87 3.14
N VAL A 400 5.71 -4.51 4.15
CA VAL A 400 4.89 -3.29 4.13
C VAL A 400 5.83 -2.09 4.01
N THR A 401 5.54 -1.20 3.06
CA THR A 401 6.37 0.00 2.85
C THR A 401 6.20 0.97 4.00
N ASP A 402 7.21 1.80 4.26
CA ASP A 402 7.15 2.78 5.33
C ASP A 402 6.04 3.80 5.05
N PHE A 403 5.92 4.32 3.83
CA PHE A 403 4.87 5.25 3.44
C PHE A 403 3.45 4.68 3.51
N SER A 404 3.23 3.35 3.52
CA SER A 404 1.87 2.80 3.47
C SER A 404 1.07 3.23 4.69
N SER A 405 -0.08 3.87 4.49
CA SER A 405 -0.95 4.25 5.59
C SER A 405 -1.48 3.04 6.37
N THR A 406 -1.62 3.19 7.69
CA THR A 406 -1.92 2.11 8.63
C THR A 406 -3.09 2.44 9.55
N GLY A 407 -3.78 1.40 10.02
CA GLY A 407 -4.86 1.51 11.00
C GLY A 407 -4.39 1.55 12.46
N PRO A 408 -5.32 1.50 13.44
CA PRO A 408 -6.76 1.49 13.27
C PRO A 408 -7.32 2.88 12.99
N LEU A 409 -8.41 2.94 12.21
CA LEU A 409 -9.37 4.02 12.37
C LEU A 409 -10.36 3.63 13.46
N VAL A 410 -10.43 4.42 14.53
CA VAL A 410 -11.52 4.30 15.53
C VAL A 410 -12.55 5.35 15.15
N PHE A 411 -13.80 4.92 14.86
CA PHE A 411 -14.91 5.86 14.64
C PHE A 411 -15.02 6.72 15.92
N PRO A 412 -14.87 8.05 15.86
CA PRO A 412 -15.19 8.88 17.00
C PRO A 412 -16.69 8.73 17.29
N ASP A 413 -17.06 8.99 18.53
CA ASP A 413 -18.46 9.18 18.88
C ASP A 413 -19.01 10.36 18.07
N ILE A 414 -19.86 10.07 17.09
CA ILE A 414 -20.50 11.08 16.23
C ILE A 414 -21.60 11.86 16.98
N GLY A 415 -21.55 11.89 18.31
CA GLY A 415 -22.45 12.67 19.16
C GLY A 415 -23.84 12.07 19.31
N THR A 416 -24.08 10.84 18.83
CA THR A 416 -25.40 10.17 18.86
C THR A 416 -25.77 9.63 20.24
N GLY A 417 -24.86 9.65 21.23
CA GLY A 417 -25.14 9.24 22.61
C GLY A 417 -25.55 7.77 22.78
N ASN A 418 -25.47 6.98 21.72
CA ASN A 418 -25.97 5.60 21.61
C ASN A 418 -24.91 4.55 21.97
N GLY A 419 -23.68 4.96 22.32
CA GLY A 419 -22.63 4.05 22.81
C GLY A 419 -22.12 3.03 21.79
N LEU A 420 -22.53 3.13 20.52
CA LEU A 420 -22.06 2.30 19.40
C LEU A 420 -20.71 2.78 18.84
N ALA A 421 -20.27 3.96 19.30
CA ALA A 421 -19.04 4.70 19.01
C ALA A 421 -17.71 4.05 19.43
N THR A 422 -17.70 2.78 19.86
CA THR A 422 -16.48 2.13 20.40
C THR A 422 -16.03 0.91 19.61
N ASP A 423 -16.40 0.78 18.35
CA ASP A 423 -15.84 -0.27 17.49
C ASP A 423 -15.32 0.28 16.18
N SER A 424 -14.54 -0.53 15.46
CA SER A 424 -13.94 -0.15 14.20
C SER A 424 -14.07 -1.27 13.18
N ILE A 425 -13.87 -0.92 11.92
CA ILE A 425 -13.58 -1.88 10.87
C ILE A 425 -12.06 -1.94 10.69
N LEU A 426 -11.53 -3.15 10.49
CA LEU A 426 -10.11 -3.35 10.29
C LEU A 426 -9.69 -2.83 8.92
N LYS A 427 -8.73 -1.90 8.88
CA LYS A 427 -8.15 -1.31 7.67
C LYS A 427 -6.63 -1.13 7.80
N PRO A 428 -5.84 -1.16 6.70
CA PRO A 428 -6.26 -1.49 5.33
C PRO A 428 -6.82 -2.92 5.24
N ASP A 429 -7.52 -3.26 4.18
CA ASP A 429 -8.07 -4.63 4.03
C ASP A 429 -6.98 -5.63 3.63
N ILE A 430 -6.04 -5.19 2.80
CA ILE A 430 -4.99 -6.02 2.22
C ILE A 430 -3.79 -5.16 1.78
N ILE A 431 -2.64 -5.78 1.55
CA ILE A 431 -1.50 -5.15 0.87
C ILE A 431 -1.19 -5.81 -0.47
N GLY A 432 -0.61 -5.05 -1.39
CA GLY A 432 -0.09 -5.55 -2.66
C GLY A 432 1.13 -4.77 -3.16
N PRO A 433 1.74 -5.20 -4.28
CA PRO A 433 2.93 -4.58 -4.84
C PRO A 433 2.76 -3.08 -5.10
N GLY A 434 3.54 -2.24 -4.40
CA GLY A 434 3.47 -0.79 -4.52
C GLY A 434 4.80 -0.06 -4.40
N LEU A 435 5.94 -0.77 -4.38
CA LEU A 435 7.27 -0.18 -4.24
C LEU A 435 8.12 -0.38 -5.50
N ASP A 436 8.61 0.71 -6.06
CA ASP A 436 9.61 0.81 -7.14
C ASP A 436 9.18 0.08 -8.43
N LEU A 437 7.90 0.18 -8.80
CA LEU A 437 7.33 -0.57 -9.92
C LEU A 437 7.36 0.24 -11.21
N PHE A 438 7.64 -0.44 -12.33
CA PHE A 438 7.58 0.16 -13.67
C PHE A 438 6.21 -0.08 -14.31
N ALA A 439 5.65 0.96 -14.92
CA ALA A 439 4.51 0.86 -15.83
C ALA A 439 4.56 1.96 -16.89
N ALA A 440 3.50 2.05 -17.68
CA ALA A 440 3.37 3.00 -18.79
C ALA A 440 3.47 4.45 -18.30
N TRP A 441 4.11 5.30 -19.09
CA TRP A 441 4.23 6.74 -18.83
C TRP A 441 4.01 7.55 -20.12
N PRO A 442 3.44 8.75 -20.07
CA PRO A 442 3.32 9.62 -21.24
C PRO A 442 4.69 9.90 -21.86
N GLY A 443 4.86 9.58 -23.13
CA GLY A 443 6.07 9.89 -23.89
C GLY A 443 5.86 11.06 -24.86
N LYS A 444 6.82 12.00 -24.87
CA LYS A 444 6.94 13.23 -25.70
C LYS A 444 6.50 14.56 -25.07
N ARG A 445 7.05 14.92 -23.91
CA ARG A 445 7.48 16.33 -23.73
C ARG A 445 8.88 16.48 -24.32
N VAL A 446 9.20 17.65 -24.88
CA VAL A 446 10.54 17.92 -25.45
C VAL A 446 11.59 17.73 -24.35
N GLY A 447 12.42 16.69 -24.45
CA GLY A 447 13.51 16.40 -23.49
C GLY A 447 13.46 15.04 -22.79
N ASP A 448 12.34 14.31 -22.84
CA ASP A 448 12.19 13.04 -22.11
C ASP A 448 12.79 11.83 -22.86
N LYS A 449 13.45 10.94 -22.12
CA LYS A 449 14.18 9.75 -22.64
C LYS A 449 13.42 8.42 -22.53
N GLY A 450 12.15 8.37 -22.13
CA GLY A 450 11.43 7.10 -21.91
C GLY A 450 9.90 7.19 -22.08
N THR A 451 9.26 6.03 -22.21
CA THR A 451 7.79 5.85 -22.25
C THR A 451 7.28 5.11 -21.01
N ASP A 452 8.12 4.96 -20.00
CA ASP A 452 7.85 4.21 -18.78
C ASP A 452 8.44 4.96 -17.58
N ALA A 453 7.82 4.76 -16.41
CA ALA A 453 8.25 5.38 -15.17
C ALA A 453 8.21 4.39 -14.01
N GLN A 454 9.18 4.55 -13.12
CA GLN A 454 9.25 3.83 -11.87
C GLN A 454 8.59 4.66 -10.77
N LEU A 455 7.55 4.11 -10.13
CA LEU A 455 6.82 4.79 -9.06
C LEU A 455 6.62 3.90 -7.84
N SER A 456 6.36 4.56 -6.71
CA SER A 456 6.06 3.96 -5.42
C SER A 456 4.83 4.64 -4.82
N GLY A 457 3.94 3.85 -4.22
CA GLY A 457 2.72 4.33 -3.58
C GLY A 457 1.67 3.25 -3.38
N THR A 458 0.72 3.48 -2.47
CA THR A 458 -0.54 2.72 -2.40
C THR A 458 -1.35 2.88 -3.70
N SER A 459 -1.16 4.01 -4.38
CA SER A 459 -1.60 4.25 -5.76
C SER A 459 -1.09 3.22 -6.77
N MET A 460 0.08 2.63 -6.54
CA MET A 460 0.64 1.60 -7.42
C MET A 460 0.10 0.20 -7.06
N ALA A 461 -0.20 -0.06 -5.78
CA ALA A 461 -0.78 -1.32 -5.32
C ALA A 461 -2.26 -1.49 -5.72
N THR A 462 -3.03 -0.41 -5.68
CA THR A 462 -4.46 -0.40 -6.00
C THR A 462 -4.81 -0.98 -7.39
N PRO A 463 -4.18 -0.54 -8.50
CA PRO A 463 -4.47 -1.07 -9.83
C PRO A 463 -4.08 -2.54 -9.99
N HIS A 464 -3.11 -3.05 -9.22
CA HIS A 464 -2.84 -4.49 -9.18
C HIS A 464 -4.05 -5.26 -8.65
N LEU A 465 -4.63 -4.81 -7.54
CA LEU A 465 -5.79 -5.45 -6.93
C LEU A 465 -7.06 -5.27 -7.78
N ALA A 466 -7.22 -4.14 -8.46
CA ALA A 466 -8.31 -3.94 -9.43
C ALA A 466 -8.24 -4.94 -10.58
N GLY A 467 -7.05 -5.14 -11.18
CA GLY A 467 -6.86 -6.13 -12.23
C GLY A 467 -7.07 -7.57 -11.74
N ILE A 468 -6.65 -7.90 -10.52
CA ILE A 468 -6.92 -9.21 -9.90
C ILE A 468 -8.43 -9.42 -9.68
N ALA A 469 -9.15 -8.41 -9.19
CA ALA A 469 -10.60 -8.47 -9.01
C ALA A 469 -11.32 -8.73 -10.34
N ALA A 470 -10.90 -8.06 -11.43
CA ALA A 470 -11.47 -8.29 -12.76
C ALA A 470 -11.29 -9.76 -13.21
N LEU A 471 -10.15 -10.39 -12.93
CA LEU A 471 -9.93 -11.80 -13.26
C LEU A 471 -10.74 -12.78 -12.41
N ILE A 472 -11.03 -12.40 -11.16
CA ILE A 472 -11.94 -13.18 -10.31
C ILE A 472 -13.37 -13.07 -10.84
N MET A 473 -13.82 -11.86 -11.20
CA MET A 473 -15.15 -11.62 -11.76
C MET A 473 -15.32 -12.25 -13.15
N GLN A 474 -14.28 -12.29 -13.98
CA GLN A 474 -14.28 -13.04 -15.24
C GLN A 474 -14.59 -14.52 -15.01
N LYS A 475 -13.98 -15.11 -13.97
CA LYS A 475 -14.18 -16.52 -13.62
C LYS A 475 -15.53 -16.76 -12.92
N TYR A 476 -15.96 -15.81 -12.09
CA TYR A 476 -17.15 -15.90 -11.24
C TYR A 476 -18.06 -14.67 -11.42
N PRO A 477 -18.74 -14.52 -12.57
CA PRO A 477 -19.53 -13.33 -12.89
C PRO A 477 -20.76 -13.13 -11.98
N SER A 478 -21.16 -14.15 -11.22
CA SER A 478 -22.29 -14.07 -10.28
C SER A 478 -21.89 -13.67 -8.85
N TRP A 479 -20.59 -13.60 -8.55
CA TRP A 479 -20.12 -13.22 -7.23
C TRP A 479 -20.39 -11.73 -6.97
N SER A 480 -20.80 -11.41 -5.74
CA SER A 480 -20.86 -10.00 -5.33
C SER A 480 -19.47 -9.40 -5.19
N PRO A 481 -19.35 -8.07 -5.24
CA PRO A 481 -18.12 -7.39 -4.84
C PRO A 481 -17.62 -7.79 -3.45
N ALA A 482 -18.54 -8.05 -2.50
CA ALA A 482 -18.20 -8.53 -1.16
C ALA A 482 -17.60 -9.95 -1.17
N GLN A 483 -18.11 -10.86 -2.01
CA GLN A 483 -17.53 -12.19 -2.17
C GLN A 483 -16.15 -12.16 -2.82
N VAL A 484 -15.96 -11.33 -3.85
CA VAL A 484 -14.64 -11.09 -4.48
C VAL A 484 -13.65 -10.55 -3.45
N MET A 485 -14.05 -9.55 -2.67
CA MET A 485 -13.25 -9.00 -1.58
C MET A 485 -12.93 -10.06 -0.53
N SER A 486 -13.92 -10.88 -0.14
CA SER A 486 -13.72 -11.98 0.80
C SER A 486 -12.72 -13.00 0.30
N ALA A 487 -12.78 -13.40 -0.97
CA ALA A 487 -11.82 -14.34 -1.54
C ALA A 487 -10.41 -13.77 -1.45
N ILE A 488 -10.20 -12.54 -1.93
CA ILE A 488 -8.93 -11.81 -1.88
C ILE A 488 -8.35 -11.77 -0.45
N MET A 489 -9.16 -11.42 0.54
CA MET A 489 -8.72 -11.27 1.92
C MET A 489 -8.47 -12.62 2.61
N THR A 490 -9.37 -13.59 2.47
CA THR A 490 -9.29 -14.85 3.23
C THR A 490 -8.19 -15.78 2.73
N THR A 491 -7.74 -15.62 1.48
CA THR A 491 -6.64 -16.38 0.88
C THR A 491 -5.30 -15.64 0.94
N ALA A 492 -5.26 -14.41 1.48
CA ALA A 492 -4.04 -13.62 1.60
C ALA A 492 -2.97 -14.34 2.45
N THR A 493 -1.70 -14.14 2.09
CA THR A 493 -0.57 -14.69 2.84
C THR A 493 -0.05 -13.69 3.87
N THR A 494 0.23 -14.15 5.09
CA THR A 494 0.96 -13.36 6.11
C THR A 494 2.45 -13.68 6.12
N LYS A 495 2.92 -14.45 5.13
CA LYS A 495 4.29 -14.92 5.00
C LYS A 495 4.91 -14.38 3.71
N GLY A 496 6.16 -13.97 3.80
CA GLY A 496 6.99 -13.64 2.65
C GLY A 496 7.79 -14.82 2.13
N VAL A 497 8.75 -14.50 1.26
CA VAL A 497 9.68 -15.47 0.68
C VAL A 497 10.41 -16.23 1.78
N GLY A 498 10.57 -17.55 1.59
CA GLY A 498 11.15 -18.43 2.61
C GLY A 498 10.24 -18.72 3.81
N GLY A 499 9.01 -18.21 3.84
CA GLY A 499 8.03 -18.49 4.89
C GLY A 499 8.13 -17.61 6.14
N ALA A 500 9.01 -16.61 6.12
CA ALA A 500 9.13 -15.62 7.19
C ALA A 500 7.87 -14.75 7.32
N ALA A 501 7.57 -14.24 8.51
CA ALA A 501 6.50 -13.27 8.68
C ALA A 501 6.79 -11.98 7.88
N ILE A 502 5.75 -11.39 7.30
CA ILE A 502 5.84 -10.08 6.64
C ILE A 502 6.31 -9.04 7.65
N THR A 503 7.26 -8.20 7.24
CA THR A 503 7.76 -7.09 8.05
C THR A 503 7.08 -5.78 7.65
N ALA A 504 7.11 -4.81 8.56
CA ALA A 504 6.69 -3.43 8.36
C ALA A 504 7.88 -2.48 8.59
N ALA A 505 7.62 -1.17 8.55
CA ALA A 505 8.62 -0.15 8.80
C ALA A 505 9.48 -0.44 10.05
N PHE A 506 10.77 -0.11 9.95
CA PHE A 506 11.76 -0.33 11.02
C PHE A 506 11.98 -1.81 11.39
N GLY A 507 11.67 -2.75 10.49
CA GLY A 507 11.97 -4.18 10.68
C GLY A 507 11.04 -4.91 11.64
N LYS A 508 9.94 -4.27 12.07
CA LYS A 508 8.94 -4.89 12.95
C LYS A 508 8.14 -5.94 12.19
N THR A 509 7.63 -6.96 12.88
CA THR A 509 6.62 -7.85 12.29
C THR A 509 5.35 -7.06 11.98
N ALA A 510 4.85 -7.17 10.75
CA ALA A 510 3.62 -6.51 10.35
C ALA A 510 2.43 -7.07 11.14
N THR A 511 1.63 -6.15 11.67
CA THR A 511 0.38 -6.45 12.35
C THR A 511 -0.79 -6.31 11.36
N PRO A 512 -1.99 -6.80 11.70
CA PRO A 512 -3.20 -6.51 10.93
C PRO A 512 -3.47 -5.01 10.70
N TRP A 513 -2.95 -4.09 11.52
CA TRP A 513 -3.06 -2.66 11.24
C TRP A 513 -2.14 -2.17 10.11
N ASP A 514 -1.08 -2.92 9.82
CA ASP A 514 -0.13 -2.60 8.76
C ASP A 514 -0.56 -3.28 7.44
N MET A 515 -1.00 -4.55 7.51
CA MET A 515 -1.22 -5.38 6.33
C MET A 515 -2.65 -5.87 6.09
N GLY A 516 -3.58 -5.53 6.98
CA GLY A 516 -4.94 -6.05 6.91
C GLY A 516 -4.98 -7.57 7.06
N ALA A 517 -5.58 -8.25 6.07
CA ALA A 517 -5.60 -9.70 5.99
C ALA A 517 -4.21 -10.31 5.65
N GLY A 518 -3.32 -9.55 5.01
CA GLY A 518 -2.00 -9.98 4.55
C GLY A 518 -1.70 -9.48 3.15
N HIS A 519 -0.72 -10.10 2.48
CA HIS A 519 -0.40 -9.82 1.09
C HIS A 519 -1.27 -10.64 0.14
N VAL A 520 -1.72 -10.01 -0.94
CA VAL A 520 -2.51 -10.68 -1.99
C VAL A 520 -1.80 -11.92 -2.52
N PHE A 521 -2.55 -13.01 -2.72
CA PHE A 521 -2.01 -14.31 -3.13
C PHE A 521 -2.88 -14.96 -4.22
N PRO A 522 -2.69 -14.59 -5.50
CA PRO A 522 -3.45 -15.11 -6.64
C PRO A 522 -3.58 -16.64 -6.75
N PRO A 523 -2.56 -17.48 -6.42
CA PRO A 523 -2.67 -18.92 -6.61
C PRO A 523 -3.79 -19.64 -5.85
N LYS A 524 -4.42 -18.99 -4.87
CA LYS A 524 -5.54 -19.56 -4.08
C LYS A 524 -6.85 -18.81 -4.23
N VAL A 525 -6.86 -17.64 -4.87
CA VAL A 525 -7.99 -16.71 -4.77
C VAL A 525 -9.24 -17.17 -5.51
N LEU A 526 -9.09 -18.05 -6.52
CA LEU A 526 -10.23 -18.59 -7.28
C LEU A 526 -10.92 -19.73 -6.54
N ASP A 527 -10.26 -20.40 -5.60
CA ASP A 527 -10.87 -21.45 -4.79
C ASP A 527 -10.68 -21.17 -3.30
N PRO A 528 -11.39 -20.16 -2.75
CA PRO A 528 -11.26 -19.79 -1.35
C PRO A 528 -11.97 -20.80 -0.43
N GLY A 529 -12.79 -21.73 -0.95
CA GLY A 529 -13.66 -22.61 -0.17
C GLY A 529 -14.89 -21.89 0.37
N LEU A 530 -14.70 -20.92 1.26
CA LEU A 530 -15.78 -20.12 1.86
C LEU A 530 -15.61 -18.63 1.57
N THR A 531 -16.73 -17.92 1.40
CA THR A 531 -16.75 -16.45 1.34
C THR A 531 -17.72 -15.85 2.35
N TYR A 532 -17.37 -14.67 2.85
CA TYR A 532 -18.24 -13.78 3.60
C TYR A 532 -18.93 -12.84 2.61
N ASP A 533 -20.25 -12.89 2.54
CA ASP A 533 -21.04 -12.03 1.65
C ASP A 533 -21.76 -10.94 2.45
N ALA A 534 -21.85 -9.76 1.88
CA ALA A 534 -22.59 -8.62 2.41
C ALA A 534 -23.43 -8.02 1.27
N ARG A 535 -24.70 -7.74 1.57
CA ARG A 535 -25.69 -7.21 0.61
C ARG A 535 -26.29 -5.94 1.18
N LYS A 536 -27.14 -5.27 0.39
CA LYS A 536 -27.83 -4.02 0.73
C LYS A 536 -28.24 -3.93 2.21
N SER A 537 -29.03 -4.88 2.70
CA SER A 537 -29.51 -4.86 4.09
C SER A 537 -28.39 -4.87 5.14
N ALA A 538 -27.29 -5.59 4.90
CA ALA A 538 -26.15 -5.60 5.83
C ALA A 538 -25.43 -4.26 5.88
N TYR A 539 -25.26 -3.60 4.72
CA TYR A 539 -24.63 -2.29 4.64
C TYR A 539 -25.52 -1.17 5.20
N LEU A 540 -26.82 -1.20 4.92
CA LEU A 540 -27.74 -0.22 5.47
C LEU A 540 -27.93 -0.37 6.98
N ASN A 541 -27.99 -1.60 7.49
CA ASN A 541 -28.01 -1.84 8.94
C ASN A 541 -26.71 -1.40 9.63
N PHE A 542 -25.58 -1.50 8.92
CA PHE A 542 -24.31 -0.99 9.38
C PHE A 542 -24.32 0.55 9.45
N LEU A 543 -24.78 1.24 8.41
CA LEU A 543 -24.96 2.70 8.41
C LEU A 543 -25.94 3.15 9.51
N ALA A 544 -27.05 2.44 9.67
CA ALA A 544 -28.03 2.71 10.72
C ALA A 544 -27.49 2.47 12.14
N GLY A 545 -26.47 1.62 12.28
CA GLY A 545 -25.74 1.43 13.54
C GLY A 545 -24.74 2.55 13.85
N LEU A 546 -24.37 3.35 12.85
CA LEU A 546 -23.62 4.58 13.04
C LEU A 546 -24.60 5.71 13.33
N ASP A 547 -25.52 5.98 12.41
CA ASP A 547 -26.53 7.03 12.52
C ASP A 547 -27.89 6.53 11.96
N MET A 548 -28.79 6.15 12.87
CA MET A 548 -30.12 5.65 12.51
C MET A 548 -30.99 6.73 11.88
N GLU A 549 -30.99 7.94 12.44
CA GLU A 549 -31.88 9.02 12.00
C GLU A 549 -31.56 9.41 10.56
N ARG A 550 -30.28 9.67 10.29
CA ARG A 550 -29.83 10.02 8.95
C ARG A 550 -30.02 8.89 7.95
N THR A 551 -29.68 7.65 8.31
CA THR A 551 -29.87 6.51 7.40
C THR A 551 -31.35 6.31 7.06
N GLN A 552 -32.26 6.51 8.01
CA GLN A 552 -33.70 6.43 7.76
C GLN A 552 -34.22 7.58 6.89
N GLN A 553 -33.63 8.78 6.97
CA GLN A 553 -33.95 9.90 6.08
C GLN A 553 -33.52 9.62 4.62
N GLU A 554 -32.34 9.05 4.42
CA GLU A 554 -31.83 8.70 3.09
C GLU A 554 -32.53 7.47 2.49
N TYR A 555 -32.94 6.52 3.34
CA TYR A 555 -33.57 5.26 2.94
C TYR A 555 -34.92 5.04 3.65
N PRO A 556 -35.94 5.91 3.43
CA PRO A 556 -37.18 5.91 4.19
C PRO A 556 -38.04 4.65 4.03
N ASN A 557 -37.82 3.89 2.95
CA ASN A 557 -38.58 2.68 2.62
C ASN A 557 -37.89 1.38 3.06
N GLU A 558 -36.70 1.47 3.66
CA GLU A 558 -35.94 0.29 4.09
C GLU A 558 -36.26 -0.06 5.55
N ASN A 559 -36.32 -1.37 5.85
CA ASN A 559 -36.52 -1.86 7.22
C ASN A 559 -35.17 -1.94 7.94
N LEU A 560 -34.71 -0.81 8.45
CA LEU A 560 -33.39 -0.64 9.05
C LEU A 560 -33.32 -1.23 10.46
N LYS A 561 -32.19 -1.87 10.76
CA LYS A 561 -31.82 -2.30 12.11
C LYS A 561 -30.49 -1.68 12.46
N SER A 562 -30.41 -1.03 13.61
CA SER A 562 -29.13 -0.52 14.14
C SER A 562 -28.25 -1.70 14.54
N VAL A 563 -27.13 -1.90 13.84
CA VAL A 563 -26.19 -3.00 14.12
C VAL A 563 -24.78 -2.45 14.32
N PRO A 564 -24.05 -2.85 15.38
CA PRO A 564 -22.68 -2.37 15.62
C PRO A 564 -21.73 -2.66 14.45
N PRO A 565 -20.74 -1.79 14.18
CA PRO A 565 -19.76 -1.97 13.10
C PRO A 565 -19.11 -3.36 13.02
N ARG A 566 -18.78 -3.94 14.18
CA ARG A 566 -18.17 -5.27 14.32
C ARG A 566 -19.01 -6.42 13.75
N GLU A 567 -20.33 -6.27 13.61
CA GLU A 567 -21.23 -7.31 13.10
C GLU A 567 -21.35 -7.31 11.58
N LEU A 568 -20.81 -6.30 10.88
CA LEU A 568 -20.78 -6.34 9.43
C LEU A 568 -20.04 -7.61 8.97
N ASN A 569 -20.67 -8.38 8.08
CA ASN A 569 -20.22 -9.72 7.70
C ASN A 569 -18.99 -9.67 6.80
N ARG A 570 -17.82 -9.42 7.39
CA ARG A 570 -16.51 -9.31 6.74
C ARG A 570 -15.53 -10.35 7.28
N PRO A 571 -14.49 -10.70 6.51
CA PRO A 571 -13.43 -11.62 6.93
C PRO A 571 -12.41 -10.99 7.92
N THR A 572 -12.82 -9.98 8.68
CA THR A 572 -12.02 -9.38 9.77
C THR A 572 -12.91 -9.12 10.97
N ILE A 573 -12.31 -9.16 12.16
CA ILE A 573 -12.98 -8.83 13.42
C ILE A 573 -12.12 -7.80 14.15
N SER A 574 -12.68 -6.61 14.38
CA SER A 574 -12.05 -5.59 15.20
C SER A 574 -12.96 -5.22 16.37
N ILE A 575 -12.38 -5.14 17.57
CA ILE A 575 -13.07 -4.72 18.79
C ILE A 575 -12.20 -3.68 19.48
N THR A 576 -12.60 -2.41 19.49
CA THR A 576 -11.72 -1.33 19.98
C THR A 576 -11.75 -1.14 21.49
N SER A 577 -12.75 -1.72 22.15
CA SER A 577 -12.89 -1.72 23.60
C SER A 577 -13.59 -3.00 24.05
N LEU A 578 -12.82 -4.08 24.24
CA LEU A 578 -13.37 -5.33 24.76
C LEU A 578 -13.46 -5.25 26.29
N LYS A 579 -14.69 -5.15 26.81
CA LYS A 579 -15.02 -5.23 28.24
C LYS A 579 -15.69 -6.55 28.57
N GLY A 580 -15.13 -7.30 29.51
CA GLY A 580 -15.73 -8.56 29.96
C GLY A 580 -15.82 -9.59 28.83
N THR A 581 -17.05 -9.89 28.37
CA THR A 581 -17.31 -10.85 27.28
C THR A 581 -18.15 -10.18 26.19
N LEU A 582 -17.77 -10.40 24.93
CA LEU A 582 -18.47 -9.91 23.75
C LEU A 582 -18.60 -11.04 22.74
N THR A 583 -19.69 -11.04 21.96
CA THR A 583 -19.86 -11.95 20.83
C THR A 583 -19.92 -11.18 19.52
N VAL A 584 -19.51 -11.85 18.44
CA VAL A 584 -19.55 -11.36 17.06
C VAL A 584 -20.09 -12.47 16.18
N THR A 585 -21.09 -12.16 15.36
CA THR A 585 -21.71 -13.14 14.45
C THR A 585 -21.15 -13.02 13.05
N ARG A 586 -20.96 -14.16 12.38
CA ARG A 586 -20.54 -14.23 10.98
C ARG A 586 -21.33 -15.29 10.23
N THR A 587 -21.51 -15.06 8.95
CA THR A 587 -22.11 -16.02 8.03
C THR A 587 -21.20 -16.24 6.83
N VAL A 588 -20.90 -17.49 6.54
CA VAL A 588 -20.07 -17.90 5.41
C VAL A 588 -20.90 -18.70 4.42
N THR A 589 -20.59 -18.57 3.13
CA THR A 589 -21.17 -19.35 2.04
C THR A 589 -20.10 -20.26 1.46
N ASN A 590 -20.40 -21.55 1.29
CA ASN A 590 -19.53 -22.45 0.53
C ASN A 590 -19.62 -22.11 -0.96
N VAL A 591 -18.50 -21.67 -1.53
CA VAL A 591 -18.38 -21.33 -2.96
C VAL A 591 -17.55 -22.33 -3.76
N ALA A 592 -17.03 -23.38 -3.10
CA ALA A 592 -16.40 -24.50 -3.78
C ALA A 592 -17.45 -25.43 -4.42
N ASP A 593 -17.01 -26.22 -5.38
CA ASP A 593 -17.86 -27.11 -6.18
C ASP A 593 -18.31 -28.38 -5.43
N SER A 594 -17.90 -28.56 -4.17
CA SER A 594 -18.21 -29.75 -3.39
C SER A 594 -18.47 -29.45 -1.92
N ALA A 595 -19.23 -30.33 -1.27
CA ALA A 595 -19.46 -30.24 0.16
C ALA A 595 -18.14 -30.45 0.92
N SER A 596 -17.96 -29.73 2.03
CA SER A 596 -16.76 -29.86 2.86
C SER A 596 -17.05 -29.65 4.33
N THR A 597 -16.24 -30.27 5.19
CA THR A 597 -16.31 -30.13 6.64
C THR A 597 -15.19 -29.22 7.12
N TYR A 598 -15.56 -28.04 7.60
CA TYR A 598 -14.63 -27.06 8.12
C TYR A 598 -14.48 -27.19 9.63
N SER A 599 -13.25 -27.05 10.11
CA SER A 599 -12.92 -26.98 11.54
C SER A 599 -12.21 -25.67 11.86
N ALA A 600 -12.57 -25.04 12.98
CA ALA A 600 -11.96 -23.78 13.40
C ALA A 600 -10.57 -23.97 14.00
N LYS A 601 -9.60 -23.18 13.54
CA LYS A 601 -8.30 -22.97 14.16
C LYS A 601 -8.20 -21.54 14.66
N ILE A 602 -7.87 -21.36 15.94
CA ILE A 602 -7.85 -20.04 16.58
C ILE A 602 -6.42 -19.72 17.04
N GLN A 603 -5.90 -18.60 16.55
CA GLN A 603 -4.76 -17.92 17.14
C GLN A 603 -5.28 -16.81 18.05
N LYS A 604 -5.25 -17.04 19.37
CA LYS A 604 -5.83 -16.13 20.35
C LYS A 604 -4.99 -14.85 20.49
N PRO A 605 -5.60 -13.65 20.50
CA PRO A 605 -4.92 -12.44 20.94
C PRO A 605 -4.44 -12.55 22.39
N ASN A 606 -3.28 -12.00 22.71
CA ASN A 606 -2.77 -12.00 24.08
C ASN A 606 -3.78 -11.35 25.04
N GLY A 607 -4.05 -11.98 26.18
CA GLY A 607 -5.00 -11.46 27.17
C GLY A 607 -6.48 -11.57 26.78
N VAL A 608 -6.80 -12.32 25.71
CA VAL A 608 -8.17 -12.57 25.27
C VAL A 608 -8.38 -14.06 25.01
N GLU A 609 -9.38 -14.64 25.66
CA GLU A 609 -9.89 -15.95 25.31
C GLU A 609 -10.85 -15.81 24.12
N VAL A 610 -10.70 -16.69 23.11
CA VAL A 610 -11.54 -16.70 21.91
C VAL A 610 -12.08 -18.11 21.70
N THR A 611 -13.39 -18.21 21.52
CA THR A 611 -14.10 -19.47 21.20
C THR A 611 -15.08 -19.24 20.06
N VAL A 612 -15.46 -20.30 19.35
CA VAL A 612 -16.42 -20.22 18.22
C VAL A 612 -17.43 -21.36 18.30
N LYS A 613 -18.70 -21.05 18.01
CA LYS A 613 -19.81 -22.01 17.97
C LYS A 613 -20.62 -21.89 16.67
N PRO A 614 -20.86 -22.99 15.94
CA PRO A 614 -20.23 -24.31 16.13
C PRO A 614 -18.71 -24.24 15.89
N SER A 615 -17.92 -25.16 16.45
CA SER A 615 -16.46 -25.23 16.23
C SER A 615 -16.08 -26.00 14.96
N SER A 616 -17.02 -26.72 14.38
CA SER A 616 -16.93 -27.38 13.08
C SER A 616 -18.31 -27.48 12.45
N PHE A 617 -18.38 -27.48 11.11
CA PHE A 617 -19.62 -27.68 10.36
C PHE A 617 -19.34 -28.29 8.99
N THR A 618 -20.30 -29.04 8.47
CA THR A 618 -20.34 -29.49 7.07
C THR A 618 -21.28 -28.59 6.28
N VAL A 619 -20.84 -28.13 5.12
CA VAL A 619 -21.62 -27.21 4.27
C VAL A 619 -21.54 -27.63 2.81
N SER A 620 -22.70 -27.75 2.17
CA SER A 620 -22.82 -28.05 0.73
C SER A 620 -22.60 -26.79 -0.13
N PRO A 621 -22.22 -26.93 -1.41
CA PRO A 621 -22.06 -25.80 -2.33
C PRO A 621 -23.28 -24.86 -2.34
N GLY A 622 -23.03 -23.55 -2.31
CA GLY A 622 -24.05 -22.50 -2.27
C GLY A 622 -24.82 -22.38 -0.95
N LYS A 623 -24.57 -23.25 0.04
CA LYS A 623 -25.23 -23.17 1.36
C LYS A 623 -24.44 -22.27 2.31
N LYS A 624 -25.18 -21.69 3.26
CA LYS A 624 -24.67 -20.77 4.26
C LYS A 624 -24.59 -21.43 5.62
N VAL A 625 -23.59 -21.05 6.40
CA VAL A 625 -23.49 -21.39 7.83
C VAL A 625 -23.22 -20.13 8.63
N THR A 626 -23.99 -19.94 9.69
CA THR A 626 -23.78 -18.86 10.66
C THR A 626 -23.07 -19.41 11.89
N PHE A 627 -22.08 -18.68 12.38
CA PHE A 627 -21.35 -19.01 13.59
C PHE A 627 -21.13 -17.76 14.45
N VAL A 628 -20.93 -17.99 15.74
CA VAL A 628 -20.74 -16.95 16.74
C VAL A 628 -19.34 -17.09 17.33
N VAL A 629 -18.55 -16.02 17.27
CA VAL A 629 -17.24 -15.92 17.91
C VAL A 629 -17.41 -15.18 19.24
N THR A 630 -16.95 -15.78 20.33
CA THR A 630 -16.98 -15.19 21.68
C THR A 630 -15.60 -14.78 22.11
N PHE A 631 -15.45 -13.53 22.55
CA PHE A 631 -14.23 -12.93 23.07
C PHE A 631 -14.40 -12.64 24.55
N LYS A 632 -13.45 -13.06 25.38
CA LYS A 632 -13.46 -12.82 26.82
C LYS A 632 -12.11 -12.28 27.30
N VAL A 633 -12.13 -11.16 28.02
CA VAL A 633 -10.91 -10.59 28.61
C VAL A 633 -10.37 -11.52 29.69
N THR A 634 -9.10 -11.90 29.55
CA THR A 634 -8.32 -12.58 30.59
C THR A 634 -7.24 -11.69 31.18
N LYS A 635 -6.71 -10.73 30.39
CA LYS A 635 -5.76 -9.71 30.82
C LYS A 635 -5.93 -8.44 30.00
N THR A 636 -5.98 -7.30 30.68
CA THR A 636 -6.11 -5.99 30.02
C THR A 636 -4.80 -5.54 29.38
N SER A 637 -4.89 -4.70 28.35
CA SER A 637 -3.75 -4.12 27.65
C SER A 637 -3.99 -2.65 27.28
N LYS A 638 -2.91 -1.87 27.24
CA LYS A 638 -2.93 -0.50 26.72
C LYS A 638 -2.95 -0.45 25.17
N SER A 639 -2.55 -1.54 24.52
CA SER A 639 -2.46 -1.67 23.05
C SER A 639 -3.38 -2.76 22.51
N PHE A 640 -3.68 -2.67 21.22
CA PHE A 640 -4.36 -3.75 20.49
C PHE A 640 -3.54 -5.04 20.52
N GLN A 641 -4.25 -6.15 20.61
CA GLN A 641 -3.73 -7.51 20.58
C GLN A 641 -4.29 -8.20 19.34
N PHE A 642 -3.47 -9.02 18.69
CA PHE A 642 -3.81 -9.58 17.38
C PHE A 642 -3.88 -11.08 17.40
N GLY A 643 -4.74 -11.63 16.55
CA GLY A 643 -4.95 -13.06 16.40
C GLY A 643 -5.58 -13.39 15.05
N SER A 644 -6.10 -14.60 14.93
CA SER A 644 -6.88 -15.01 13.76
C SER A 644 -7.85 -16.14 14.08
N LEU A 645 -8.91 -16.22 13.29
CA LEU A 645 -9.78 -17.39 13.16
C LEU A 645 -9.60 -17.93 11.75
N THR A 646 -9.30 -19.21 11.60
CA THR A 646 -9.14 -19.86 10.30
C THR A 646 -10.03 -21.09 10.21
N TRP A 647 -10.89 -21.14 9.21
CA TRP A 647 -11.61 -22.37 8.87
C TRP A 647 -10.77 -23.20 7.92
N VAL A 648 -10.50 -24.45 8.27
CA VAL A 648 -9.75 -25.38 7.44
C VAL A 648 -10.56 -26.63 7.16
N ASP A 649 -10.37 -27.22 5.99
CA ASP A 649 -10.92 -28.53 5.64
C ASP A 649 -9.82 -29.51 5.18
N ASP A 650 -10.23 -30.72 4.80
CA ASP A 650 -9.36 -31.77 4.29
C ASP A 650 -8.94 -31.58 2.82
N LYS A 651 -9.55 -30.64 2.10
CA LYS A 651 -9.25 -30.29 0.71
C LYS A 651 -8.17 -29.22 0.57
N GLY A 652 -7.67 -28.71 1.70
CA GLY A 652 -6.59 -27.73 1.73
C GLY A 652 -7.05 -26.27 1.71
N HIS A 653 -8.36 -26.02 1.85
CA HIS A 653 -8.87 -24.67 2.06
C HIS A 653 -8.44 -24.14 3.43
N SER A 654 -8.14 -22.84 3.47
CA SER A 654 -7.73 -22.14 4.68
C SER A 654 -8.30 -20.73 4.65
N VAL A 655 -9.52 -20.57 5.18
CA VAL A 655 -10.29 -19.33 5.15
C VAL A 655 -9.95 -18.52 6.40
N ARG A 656 -8.94 -17.66 6.30
CA ARG A 656 -8.41 -16.92 7.44
C ARG A 656 -9.12 -15.57 7.62
N SER A 657 -9.45 -15.24 8.86
CA SER A 657 -9.94 -13.93 9.27
C SER A 657 -9.02 -13.32 10.34
N ALA A 658 -8.56 -12.10 10.10
CA ALA A 658 -7.70 -11.37 11.04
C ALA A 658 -8.54 -10.84 12.22
N ILE A 659 -7.95 -10.90 13.43
CA ILE A 659 -8.57 -10.42 14.67
C ILE A 659 -7.69 -9.31 15.25
N ALA A 660 -8.28 -8.17 15.59
CA ALA A 660 -7.64 -7.09 16.33
C ALA A 660 -8.52 -6.64 17.49
N VAL A 661 -8.04 -6.78 18.73
CA VAL A 661 -8.85 -6.55 19.92
C VAL A 661 -8.07 -5.75 20.96
N LYS A 662 -8.69 -4.73 21.56
CA LYS A 662 -8.12 -4.02 22.70
C LYS A 662 -8.84 -4.43 23.99
N PRO A 663 -8.28 -5.34 24.82
CA PRO A 663 -8.88 -5.73 26.09
C PRO A 663 -8.70 -4.64 27.14
N VAL A 664 -9.79 -4.12 27.69
CA VAL A 664 -9.79 -3.03 28.67
C VAL A 664 -10.40 -3.45 30.01
N GLN A 665 -10.16 -2.64 31.05
CA GLN A 665 -10.84 -2.84 32.34
C GLN A 665 -12.35 -2.62 32.18
N LYS A 666 -13.13 -3.35 32.99
CA LYS A 666 -14.59 -3.25 32.99
C LYS A 666 -15.05 -1.82 33.30
#